data_AF-A0A7C5XIR0-F1
#
_entry.id   AF-A0A7C5XIR0-F1
#
_cell.length_a   1.000
_cell.length_b   1.000
_cell.length_c   1.000
_cell.angle_alpha   90.00
_cell.angle_beta   90.00
_cell.angle_gamma   90.00
#
_symmetry.space_group_name_H-M   'P 1'
#
loop_
_entity.id
_entity.type
_entity.pdbx_description
1 polymer ?
#
loop_
_entity_poly.entity_id
_entity_poly.type
_entity_poly.pdbx_seq_one_letter_code
_entity_poly.pdbx_strand_id
1 'polypeptide(L)'
;TMLVLQGFIAVGTQLRLELPGKGGIVVPVDSLEPPIVRLRDGSVIKVTLENFAKVKDQIDKILFLGDILISFGDFLYQGKTLAPAGYAEEWWAEDLRKAISTNFNGDLEKAAGHARLTAVRLQGFLENPFVNKPIFAEAINLSVKLGVPLHPAFTPFWSSLGSVEKLNSLRLWLVKSSVEYDGEYASRIVGENVEEVKQALETLCLPHRILDGKIVIEGDEARVLAFCLGHRRFDVDFSDCETVLDAVKKVTGIVVRDKAPTFVGARMGRPEKAKRREMKPLVHVLFPVGLAGGSQRDIIEACKNGSVFVEVVRLKCPNCSGYMFRSKCPVCGSETVLELVCPRCGRTLNEGKTCPVCKVSAVPFGRRQIDVKRLLEEACSNLGVSAPRILKGVKGLTNEAKIPEILEKGVLRAKYDLSVYKDGTIRFDATNAPLTHFKPSEIGVSVDKLVKLGYRHDIYGEPLTSPEQVCELKVQDVVIPVKCAGYFVRVANFLDELLEKVYGLPPFYNIGSVEDLVGHLVVGLAPHTSVGILGRIIGFTNLNVCYAHPLWHSAKRRDCDGDEDTLMLALDTLLNFSRKFLPAQIGGIMDAPLLVVPVVNPKDVQRQAHDFDVARAYPLEFYEKTLEKAEAKHVSSIIDLIEHRLGTEAQYEGFHFTVPVSNINLGVEESAYKRFKTMIDKLNG
;
A
#
# COMPACT_ATOMS: atom_id res chain seq x y z
N THR A 1 2.71 -13.98 8.81
CA THR A 1 3.77 -14.23 7.80
C THR A 1 4.93 -13.25 7.86
N MET A 2 4.70 -11.94 7.73
CA MET A 2 5.77 -10.91 7.72
C MET A 2 6.80 -11.06 8.86
N LEU A 3 6.32 -11.35 10.07
CA LEU A 3 7.16 -11.55 11.26
C LEU A 3 8.01 -12.83 11.20
N VAL A 4 7.44 -13.94 10.72
CA VAL A 4 8.14 -15.22 10.52
C VAL A 4 9.25 -15.09 9.49
N LEU A 5 9.04 -14.23 8.47
CA LEU A 5 10.05 -13.83 7.50
C LEU A 5 10.96 -12.70 8.00
N GLN A 6 11.12 -12.59 9.33
CA GLN A 6 12.03 -11.67 10.01
C GLN A 6 11.84 -10.18 9.64
N GLY A 7 10.64 -9.81 9.17
CA GLY A 7 10.33 -8.44 8.77
C GLY A 7 11.00 -7.98 7.48
N PHE A 8 11.50 -8.88 6.62
CA PHE A 8 11.95 -8.52 5.28
C PHE A 8 10.80 -7.96 4.44
N ILE A 9 9.61 -8.55 4.60
CA ILE A 9 8.38 -8.05 4.01
C ILE A 9 7.72 -7.10 5.01
N ALA A 10 7.56 -5.85 4.60
CA ALA A 10 6.81 -4.82 5.31
C ALA A 10 5.61 -4.35 4.47
N VAL A 11 4.69 -3.62 5.08
CA VAL A 11 3.56 -3.05 4.35
C VAL A 11 4.06 -2.05 3.31
N GLY A 12 3.66 -2.23 2.05
CA GLY A 12 4.19 -1.49 0.90
C GLY A 12 5.42 -2.11 0.24
N THR A 13 5.99 -3.21 0.77
CA THR A 13 7.06 -3.92 0.08
C THR A 13 6.51 -4.51 -1.22
N GLN A 14 7.22 -4.29 -2.33
CA GLN A 14 6.87 -4.88 -3.60
C GLN A 14 7.16 -6.39 -3.57
N LEU A 15 6.18 -7.21 -3.94
CA LEU A 15 6.39 -8.62 -4.30
C LEU A 15 6.18 -8.79 -5.81
N ARG A 16 7.00 -9.63 -6.42
CA ARG A 16 6.78 -10.16 -7.76
C ARG A 16 6.21 -11.56 -7.61
N LEU A 17 4.99 -11.76 -8.07
CA LEU A 17 4.29 -13.04 -7.99
C LEU A 17 4.55 -13.85 -9.25
N GLU A 18 4.63 -15.17 -9.09
CA GLU A 18 4.66 -16.12 -10.20
C GLU A 18 3.30 -16.17 -10.93
N LEU A 19 2.22 -16.16 -10.14
CA LEU A 19 0.84 -16.24 -10.60
C LEU A 19 0.03 -15.13 -9.91
N PRO A 20 -0.73 -14.29 -10.64
CA PRO A 20 -0.91 -14.27 -12.10
C PRO A 20 0.29 -13.72 -12.89
N GLY A 21 1.41 -13.38 -12.23
CA GLY A 21 2.64 -12.88 -12.86
C GLY A 21 2.88 -11.38 -12.69
N LYS A 22 2.00 -10.67 -11.96
CA LYS A 22 2.12 -9.23 -11.70
C LYS A 22 2.91 -8.96 -10.42
N GLY A 23 3.61 -7.83 -10.40
CA GLY A 23 4.08 -7.23 -9.16
C GLY A 23 2.93 -6.58 -8.39
N GLY A 24 2.96 -6.65 -7.06
CA GLY A 24 2.01 -5.98 -6.17
C GLY A 24 2.74 -5.49 -4.93
N ILE A 25 2.11 -4.61 -4.16
CA ILE A 25 2.58 -4.35 -2.79
C ILE A 25 1.95 -5.35 -1.81
N VAL A 26 2.62 -5.58 -0.68
CA VAL A 26 2.02 -6.34 0.42
C VAL A 26 1.26 -5.43 1.36
N VAL A 27 0.07 -5.88 1.75
CA VAL A 27 -0.75 -5.32 2.83
C VAL A 27 -1.17 -6.44 3.79
N PRO A 28 -1.44 -6.15 5.08
CA PRO A 28 -1.87 -7.16 6.03
C PRO A 28 -3.31 -7.63 5.73
N VAL A 29 -3.55 -8.94 5.83
CA VAL A 29 -4.91 -9.51 5.89
C VAL A 29 -4.90 -10.60 6.95
N ASP A 30 -5.42 -10.29 8.13
CA ASP A 30 -5.29 -11.11 9.34
C ASP A 30 -6.44 -12.13 9.54
N SER A 31 -7.44 -12.09 8.67
CA SER A 31 -8.51 -13.08 8.57
C SER A 31 -8.07 -14.37 7.85
N LEU A 32 -6.98 -14.31 7.09
CA LEU A 32 -6.40 -15.42 6.33
C LEU A 32 -5.64 -16.43 7.20
N GLU A 33 -5.32 -17.59 6.64
CA GLU A 33 -4.56 -18.60 7.36
C GLU A 33 -3.11 -18.14 7.66
N PRO A 34 -2.69 -18.15 8.93
CA PRO A 34 -1.34 -17.79 9.32
C PRO A 34 -0.30 -18.88 8.99
N PRO A 35 1.00 -18.57 9.07
CA PRO A 35 2.06 -19.54 8.85
C PRO A 35 2.03 -20.68 9.86
N ILE A 36 2.49 -21.85 9.41
CA ILE A 36 2.66 -23.06 10.23
C ILE A 36 4.14 -23.44 10.18
N VAL A 37 4.74 -23.62 11.35
CA VAL A 37 6.18 -23.84 11.50
C VAL A 37 6.47 -25.05 12.37
N ARG A 38 7.61 -25.68 12.10
CA ARG A 38 8.24 -26.66 12.98
C ARG A 38 9.27 -25.95 13.86
N LEU A 39 9.22 -26.25 15.15
CA LEU A 39 10.18 -25.78 16.14
C LEU A 39 11.35 -26.76 16.29
N ARG A 40 12.44 -26.32 16.91
CA ARG A 40 13.65 -27.14 17.14
C ARG A 40 13.41 -28.38 18.00
N ASP A 41 12.38 -28.39 18.82
CA ASP A 41 11.95 -29.56 19.61
C ASP A 41 11.14 -30.57 18.78
N GLY A 42 10.88 -30.28 17.50
CA GLY A 42 10.08 -31.08 16.58
C GLY A 42 8.57 -30.76 16.60
N SER A 43 8.10 -29.93 17.53
CA SER A 43 6.70 -29.52 17.62
C SER A 43 6.29 -28.70 16.39
N VAL A 44 5.06 -28.89 15.92
CA VAL A 44 4.46 -28.11 14.84
C VAL A 44 3.39 -27.20 15.40
N ILE A 45 3.46 -25.91 15.08
CA ILE A 45 2.56 -24.89 15.62
C ILE A 45 2.13 -23.90 14.53
N LYS A 46 0.87 -23.49 14.64
CA LYS A 46 0.33 -22.34 13.91
C LYS A 46 0.78 -21.04 14.59
N VAL A 47 1.46 -20.17 13.86
CA VAL A 47 2.07 -18.96 14.43
C VAL A 47 1.11 -17.77 14.35
N THR A 48 0.67 -17.28 15.49
CA THR A 48 -0.21 -16.11 15.61
C THR A 48 0.57 -14.90 16.13
N LEU A 49 -0.06 -13.73 16.14
CA LEU A 49 0.55 -12.54 16.74
C LEU A 49 0.77 -12.73 18.25
N GLU A 50 -0.09 -13.46 18.97
CA GLU A 50 0.06 -13.65 20.42
C GLU A 50 1.22 -14.58 20.78
N ASN A 51 1.48 -15.61 19.95
CA ASN A 51 2.51 -16.61 20.26
C ASN A 51 3.87 -16.32 19.63
N PHE A 52 3.95 -15.48 18.59
CA PHE A 52 5.17 -15.26 17.81
C PHE A 52 6.39 -14.93 18.67
N ALA A 53 6.24 -14.05 19.66
CA ALA A 53 7.35 -13.62 20.52
C ALA A 53 8.01 -14.77 21.29
N LYS A 54 7.25 -15.82 21.61
CA LYS A 54 7.73 -17.01 22.35
C LYS A 54 8.41 -18.03 21.43
N VAL A 55 8.01 -18.08 20.16
CA VAL A 55 8.43 -19.13 19.22
C VAL A 55 9.49 -18.68 18.22
N LYS A 56 9.64 -17.36 17.97
CA LYS A 56 10.50 -16.81 16.90
C LYS A 56 11.91 -17.38 16.85
N ASP A 57 12.55 -17.58 18.01
CA ASP A 57 13.95 -18.04 18.12
C ASP A 57 14.07 -19.57 18.09
N GLN A 58 12.93 -20.26 18.13
CA GLN A 58 12.81 -21.72 18.09
C GLN A 58 12.36 -22.25 16.74
N ILE A 59 12.00 -21.38 15.78
CA ILE A 59 11.61 -21.78 14.42
C ILE A 59 12.79 -22.48 13.76
N ASP A 60 12.59 -23.74 13.38
CA ASP A 60 13.55 -24.56 12.66
C ASP A 60 13.22 -24.60 11.16
N LYS A 61 11.93 -24.81 10.84
CA LYS A 61 11.45 -24.92 9.46
C LYS A 61 10.08 -24.29 9.30
N ILE A 62 9.88 -23.52 8.24
CA ILE A 62 8.55 -23.05 7.84
C ILE A 62 7.93 -24.13 6.96
N LEU A 63 6.79 -24.69 7.38
CA LEU A 63 6.06 -25.71 6.63
C LEU A 63 5.06 -25.08 5.67
N PHE A 64 4.39 -24.03 6.13
CA PHE A 64 3.44 -23.24 5.37
C PHE A 64 3.64 -21.76 5.67
N LEU A 65 3.74 -20.93 4.63
CA LEU A 65 3.97 -19.49 4.81
C LEU A 65 2.71 -18.72 5.25
N GLY A 66 1.54 -19.32 5.13
CA GLY A 66 0.25 -18.62 5.23
C GLY A 66 -0.31 -18.32 3.85
N ASP A 67 -1.58 -17.92 3.81
CA ASP A 67 -2.24 -17.58 2.55
C ASP A 67 -1.73 -16.25 1.98
N ILE A 68 -1.96 -16.09 0.68
CA ILE A 68 -1.86 -14.82 -0.02
C ILE A 68 -3.18 -14.57 -0.75
N LEU A 69 -3.86 -13.47 -0.43
CA LEU A 69 -5.07 -13.06 -1.13
C LEU A 69 -4.70 -12.38 -2.44
N ILE A 70 -5.24 -12.90 -3.55
CA ILE A 70 -5.03 -12.36 -4.90
C ILE A 70 -6.39 -12.00 -5.48
N SER A 71 -6.52 -10.76 -5.96
CA SER A 71 -7.76 -10.25 -6.56
C SER A 71 -8.04 -10.93 -7.90
N PHE A 72 -9.33 -11.17 -8.20
CA PHE A 72 -9.77 -11.61 -9.51
C PHE A 72 -9.32 -10.63 -10.62
N GLY A 73 -9.38 -9.33 -10.33
CA GLY A 73 -8.96 -8.27 -11.24
C GLY A 73 -7.52 -8.42 -11.74
N ASP A 74 -6.61 -8.95 -10.92
CA ASP A 74 -5.22 -9.19 -11.34
C ASP A 74 -5.12 -10.34 -12.37
N PHE A 75 -5.96 -11.36 -12.27
CA PHE A 75 -6.05 -12.42 -13.29
C PHE A 75 -6.65 -11.87 -14.59
N LEU A 76 -7.71 -11.06 -14.49
CA LEU A 76 -8.39 -10.45 -15.64
C LEU A 76 -7.46 -9.50 -16.41
N TYR A 77 -6.74 -8.63 -15.69
CA TYR A 77 -5.80 -7.68 -16.27
C TYR A 77 -4.66 -8.38 -17.00
N GLN A 78 -4.11 -9.46 -16.43
CA GLN A 78 -3.06 -10.27 -17.05
C GLN A 78 -3.58 -11.21 -18.15
N GLY A 79 -4.91 -11.35 -18.30
CA GLY A 79 -5.51 -12.30 -19.23
C GLY A 79 -5.14 -13.75 -18.94
N LYS A 80 -4.97 -14.10 -17.66
CA LYS A 80 -4.59 -15.45 -17.22
C LYS A 80 -5.81 -16.34 -16.99
N THR A 81 -5.60 -17.65 -17.11
CA THR A 81 -6.57 -18.62 -16.61
C THR A 81 -6.60 -18.61 -15.09
N LEU A 82 -7.78 -18.80 -14.52
CA LEU A 82 -7.94 -18.94 -13.09
C LEU A 82 -7.26 -20.24 -12.65
N ALA A 83 -6.53 -20.19 -11.54
CA ALA A 83 -6.06 -21.40 -10.88
C ALA A 83 -7.13 -21.90 -9.90
N PRO A 84 -7.19 -23.22 -9.62
CA PRO A 84 -8.11 -23.76 -8.65
C PRO A 84 -8.03 -23.01 -7.31
N ALA A 85 -9.16 -22.49 -6.85
CA ALA A 85 -9.24 -21.80 -5.57
C ALA A 85 -9.05 -22.79 -4.40
N GLY A 86 -8.38 -22.35 -3.34
CA GLY A 86 -8.39 -23.05 -2.06
C GLY A 86 -9.78 -23.02 -1.45
N TYR A 87 -10.14 -24.07 -0.69
CA TYR A 87 -11.39 -24.06 0.04
C TYR A 87 -11.28 -23.17 1.27
N ALA A 88 -11.92 -22.01 1.21
CA ALA A 88 -11.91 -20.96 2.21
C ALA A 88 -13.33 -20.64 2.71
N GLU A 89 -13.41 -19.87 3.79
CA GLU A 89 -14.64 -19.56 4.52
C GLU A 89 -15.71 -18.90 3.64
N GLU A 90 -15.31 -18.04 2.72
CA GLU A 90 -16.20 -17.38 1.76
C GLU A 90 -16.82 -18.34 0.75
N TRP A 91 -16.09 -19.37 0.30
CA TRP A 91 -16.64 -20.40 -0.57
C TRP A 91 -17.54 -21.34 0.24
N TRP A 92 -17.13 -21.73 1.44
CA TRP A 92 -17.96 -22.56 2.31
C TRP A 92 -19.33 -21.91 2.63
N ALA A 93 -19.35 -20.59 2.85
CA ALA A 93 -20.59 -19.86 3.03
C ALA A 93 -21.52 -19.95 1.80
N GLU A 94 -20.98 -19.90 0.58
CA GLU A 94 -21.76 -20.06 -0.65
C GLU A 94 -22.24 -21.51 -0.87
N ASP A 95 -21.43 -22.52 -0.52
CA ASP A 95 -21.88 -23.93 -0.47
C ASP A 95 -23.05 -24.09 0.52
N LEU A 96 -23.00 -23.41 1.67
CA LEU A 96 -24.08 -23.40 2.66
C LEU A 96 -25.35 -22.68 2.14
N ARG A 97 -25.21 -21.53 1.47
CA ARG A 97 -26.34 -20.86 0.81
C ARG A 97 -27.01 -21.76 -0.22
N LYS A 98 -26.23 -22.46 -1.03
CA LYS A 98 -26.74 -23.44 -2.01
C LYS A 98 -27.52 -24.56 -1.33
N ALA A 99 -26.96 -25.14 -0.26
CA ALA A 99 -27.64 -26.20 0.49
C ALA A 99 -28.98 -25.73 1.08
N ILE A 100 -29.04 -24.54 1.67
CA ILE A 100 -30.27 -23.95 2.22
C ILE A 100 -31.29 -23.68 1.11
N SER A 101 -30.83 -23.10 -0.01
CA SER A 101 -31.68 -22.80 -1.17
C SER A 101 -32.29 -24.07 -1.79
N THR A 102 -31.45 -25.08 -2.08
CA THR A 102 -31.87 -26.30 -2.78
C THR A 102 -32.63 -27.28 -1.89
N ASN A 103 -32.18 -27.50 -0.66
CA ASN A 103 -32.75 -28.55 0.20
C ASN A 103 -33.88 -28.03 1.10
N PHE A 104 -33.95 -26.72 1.33
CA PHE A 104 -34.91 -26.10 2.26
C PHE A 104 -35.69 -24.94 1.64
N ASN A 105 -35.64 -24.74 0.31
CA ASN A 105 -36.32 -23.65 -0.40
C ASN A 105 -36.00 -22.24 0.15
N GLY A 106 -34.78 -22.06 0.68
CA GLY A 106 -34.35 -20.79 1.28
C GLY A 106 -34.84 -20.56 2.71
N ASP A 107 -35.55 -21.52 3.33
CA ASP A 107 -36.07 -21.41 4.69
C ASP A 107 -34.96 -21.64 5.72
N LEU A 108 -34.44 -20.54 6.27
CA LEU A 108 -33.33 -20.55 7.22
C LEU A 108 -33.70 -21.23 8.55
N GLU A 109 -34.93 -21.05 9.03
CA GLU A 109 -35.38 -21.63 10.30
C GLU A 109 -35.47 -23.16 10.19
N LYS A 110 -36.00 -23.67 9.08
CA LYS A 110 -36.03 -25.12 8.83
C LYS A 110 -34.63 -25.71 8.71
N ALA A 111 -33.74 -25.04 7.97
CA ALA A 111 -32.36 -25.50 7.81
C ALA A 111 -31.61 -25.50 9.15
N ALA A 112 -31.76 -24.44 9.95
CA ALA A 112 -31.17 -24.32 11.27
C ALA A 112 -31.69 -25.43 12.22
N GLY A 113 -33.01 -25.64 12.27
CA GLY A 113 -33.62 -26.71 13.05
C GLY A 113 -33.10 -28.10 12.66
N HIS A 114 -32.94 -28.37 11.35
CA HIS A 114 -32.39 -29.64 10.85
C HIS A 114 -30.92 -29.84 11.24
N ALA A 115 -30.13 -28.76 11.23
CA ALA A 115 -28.73 -28.75 11.65
C ALA A 115 -28.53 -28.66 13.19
N ARG A 116 -29.63 -28.57 13.97
CA ARG A 116 -29.61 -28.35 15.43
C ARG A 116 -28.93 -27.05 15.85
N LEU A 117 -29.17 -25.99 15.08
CA LEU A 117 -28.69 -24.63 15.30
C LEU A 117 -29.86 -23.66 15.41
N THR A 118 -29.57 -22.43 15.84
CA THR A 118 -30.52 -21.31 15.73
C THR A 118 -30.38 -20.63 14.36
N ALA A 119 -31.47 -20.05 13.85
CA ALA A 119 -31.42 -19.29 12.60
C ALA A 119 -30.43 -18.12 12.68
N VAL A 120 -30.33 -17.45 13.82
CA VAL A 120 -29.34 -16.37 14.04
C VAL A 120 -27.91 -16.88 13.89
N ARG A 121 -27.59 -18.06 14.45
CA ARG A 121 -26.25 -18.65 14.33
C ARG A 121 -25.94 -19.02 12.88
N LEU A 122 -26.92 -19.58 12.16
CA LEU A 122 -26.79 -19.94 10.75
C LEU A 122 -26.66 -18.70 9.84
N GLN A 123 -27.43 -17.64 10.10
CA GLN A 123 -27.29 -16.33 9.43
C GLN A 123 -25.89 -15.74 9.64
N GLY A 124 -25.37 -15.81 10.87
CA GLY A 124 -24.04 -15.30 11.21
C GLY A 124 -22.92 -15.94 10.38
N PHE A 125 -23.05 -17.24 10.06
CA PHE A 125 -22.13 -17.97 9.17
C PHE A 125 -22.19 -17.48 7.72
N LEU A 126 -23.36 -17.02 7.26
CA LEU A 126 -23.57 -16.55 5.90
C LEU A 126 -23.16 -15.09 5.68
N GLU A 127 -23.29 -14.26 6.71
CA GLU A 127 -23.03 -12.82 6.62
C GLU A 127 -21.59 -12.45 6.95
N ASN A 128 -20.98 -13.15 7.92
CA ASN A 128 -19.64 -12.86 8.42
C ASN A 128 -18.83 -14.15 8.67
N PRO A 129 -18.52 -14.92 7.61
CA PRO A 129 -17.94 -16.27 7.73
C PRO A 129 -16.53 -16.29 8.35
N PHE A 130 -15.78 -15.19 8.26
CA PHE A 130 -14.45 -15.08 8.87
C PHE A 130 -14.47 -14.88 10.38
N VAL A 131 -15.56 -14.30 10.93
CA VAL A 131 -15.71 -14.01 12.35
C VAL A 131 -16.53 -15.11 13.04
N ASN A 132 -17.66 -15.47 12.45
CA ASN A 132 -18.55 -16.49 12.97
C ASN A 132 -18.14 -17.86 12.45
N LYS A 133 -17.07 -18.44 12.99
CA LYS A 133 -16.68 -19.81 12.64
C LYS A 133 -17.48 -20.83 13.46
N PRO A 134 -17.96 -21.94 12.85
CA PRO A 134 -18.58 -23.02 13.59
C PRO A 134 -17.53 -23.70 14.48
N ILE A 135 -17.94 -24.19 15.66
CA ILE A 135 -17.13 -25.15 16.40
C ILE A 135 -17.15 -26.51 15.70
N PHE A 136 -16.22 -27.41 16.04
CA PHE A 136 -16.09 -28.71 15.36
C PHE A 136 -17.42 -29.48 15.28
N ALA A 137 -18.17 -29.55 16.38
CA ALA A 137 -19.47 -30.23 16.42
C ALA A 137 -20.52 -29.59 15.49
N GLU A 138 -20.56 -28.25 15.41
CA GLU A 138 -21.46 -27.52 14.49
C GLU A 138 -21.08 -27.82 13.04
N ALA A 139 -19.78 -27.81 12.71
CA ALA A 139 -19.29 -28.09 11.36
C ALA A 139 -19.66 -29.51 10.89
N ILE A 140 -19.48 -30.52 11.76
CA ILE A 140 -19.88 -31.90 11.45
C ILE A 140 -21.40 -32.02 11.27
N ASN A 141 -22.18 -31.40 12.14
CA ASN A 141 -23.64 -31.41 12.01
C ASN A 141 -24.09 -30.78 10.70
N LEU A 142 -23.54 -29.64 10.32
CA LEU A 142 -23.82 -28.99 9.04
C LEU A 142 -23.48 -29.92 7.88
N SER A 143 -22.29 -30.54 7.89
CA SER A 143 -21.88 -31.43 6.80
C SER A 143 -22.74 -32.68 6.67
N VAL A 144 -23.06 -33.34 7.79
CA VAL A 144 -23.86 -34.57 7.79
C VAL A 144 -25.33 -34.29 7.50
N LYS A 145 -25.90 -33.21 8.03
CA LYS A 145 -27.34 -32.92 7.96
C LYS A 145 -27.72 -32.10 6.73
N LEU A 146 -26.89 -31.15 6.32
CA LEU A 146 -27.18 -30.28 5.18
C LEU A 146 -26.42 -30.68 3.91
N GLY A 147 -25.45 -31.59 4.01
CA GLY A 147 -24.65 -32.05 2.88
C GLY A 147 -23.58 -31.05 2.41
N VAL A 148 -23.27 -30.03 3.23
CA VAL A 148 -22.18 -29.09 2.93
C VAL A 148 -20.81 -29.73 3.17
N PRO A 149 -19.76 -29.36 2.43
CA PRO A 149 -18.42 -29.86 2.72
C PRO A 149 -17.94 -29.47 4.13
N LEU A 150 -16.95 -30.20 4.64
CA LEU A 150 -16.35 -29.90 5.95
C LEU A 150 -15.78 -28.48 5.95
N HIS A 151 -16.10 -27.71 7.00
CA HIS A 151 -15.67 -26.32 7.13
C HIS A 151 -14.14 -26.19 7.05
N PRO A 152 -13.59 -25.21 6.31
CA PRO A 152 -12.16 -25.11 6.01
C PRO A 152 -11.26 -25.00 7.25
N ALA A 153 -11.73 -24.39 8.34
CA ALA A 153 -11.00 -24.35 9.63
C ALA A 153 -10.65 -25.76 10.18
N PHE A 154 -11.38 -26.79 9.76
CA PHE A 154 -11.21 -28.18 10.20
C PHE A 154 -10.70 -29.10 9.07
N THR A 155 -10.11 -28.53 8.03
CA THR A 155 -9.64 -29.25 6.85
C THR A 155 -8.12 -29.21 6.75
N PRO A 156 -7.41 -30.30 7.11
CA PRO A 156 -5.98 -30.45 6.86
C PRO A 156 -5.63 -30.48 5.36
N PHE A 157 -4.34 -30.37 5.04
CA PHE A 157 -3.81 -30.41 3.66
C PHE A 157 -3.77 -31.85 3.12
N TRP A 158 -4.91 -32.54 3.09
CA TRP A 158 -5.02 -33.96 2.74
C TRP A 158 -4.42 -34.32 1.39
N SER A 159 -4.65 -33.49 0.36
CA SER A 159 -4.09 -33.68 -0.97
C SER A 159 -2.55 -33.71 -0.99
N SER A 160 -1.89 -33.02 -0.04
CA SER A 160 -0.43 -32.95 0.03
C SER A 160 0.24 -34.26 0.46
N LEU A 161 -0.49 -35.21 1.06
CA LEU A 161 0.07 -36.53 1.38
C LEU A 161 0.54 -37.28 0.11
N GLY A 162 -0.18 -37.07 -1.01
CA GLY A 162 0.16 -37.59 -2.33
C GLY A 162 -0.11 -39.08 -2.55
N SER A 163 -0.51 -39.85 -1.53
CA SER A 163 -0.85 -41.26 -1.68
C SER A 163 -1.79 -41.77 -0.59
N VAL A 164 -2.65 -42.75 -0.93
CA VAL A 164 -3.60 -43.37 0.00
C VAL A 164 -2.88 -44.31 0.98
N GLU A 165 -1.73 -44.85 0.61
CA GLU A 165 -0.90 -45.68 1.48
C GLU A 165 -0.42 -44.91 2.70
N LYS A 166 0.02 -43.66 2.53
CA LYS A 166 0.42 -42.80 3.67
C LYS A 166 -0.76 -42.48 4.59
N LEU A 167 -1.96 -42.28 4.02
CA LEU A 167 -3.18 -42.15 4.81
C LEU A 167 -3.40 -43.42 5.64
N ASN A 168 -3.23 -44.60 5.04
CA ASN A 168 -3.36 -45.87 5.75
C ASN A 168 -2.29 -46.05 6.84
N SER A 169 -1.04 -45.64 6.61
CA SER A 169 0.01 -45.59 7.65
C SER A 169 -0.42 -44.74 8.86
N LEU A 170 -1.01 -43.57 8.61
CA LEU A 170 -1.56 -42.71 9.67
C LEU A 170 -2.72 -43.38 10.42
N ARG A 171 -3.62 -44.08 9.70
CA ARG A 171 -4.72 -44.83 10.34
C ARG A 171 -4.18 -45.93 11.25
N LEU A 172 -3.23 -46.74 10.75
CA LEU A 172 -2.59 -47.82 11.51
C LEU A 172 -1.86 -47.31 12.75
N TRP A 173 -1.17 -46.17 12.62
CA TRP A 173 -0.57 -45.49 13.76
C TRP A 173 -1.63 -45.05 14.78
N LEU A 174 -2.70 -44.40 14.31
CA LEU A 174 -3.78 -43.93 15.17
C LEU A 174 -4.50 -45.05 15.93
N VAL A 175 -4.62 -46.25 15.34
CA VAL A 175 -5.17 -47.44 16.03
C VAL A 175 -4.28 -47.88 17.20
N LYS A 176 -2.95 -47.75 17.05
CA LYS A 176 -1.96 -48.11 18.07
C LYS A 176 -1.76 -47.02 19.12
N SER A 177 -2.20 -45.80 18.84
CA SER A 177 -2.11 -44.65 19.73
C SER A 177 -3.14 -44.70 20.85
N SER A 178 -2.82 -44.08 21.99
CA SER A 178 -3.79 -43.81 23.05
C SER A 178 -4.65 -42.62 22.64
N VAL A 179 -5.98 -42.82 22.57
CA VAL A 179 -6.94 -41.79 22.20
C VAL A 179 -7.91 -41.55 23.35
N GLU A 180 -7.91 -40.34 23.90
CA GLU A 180 -8.87 -39.87 24.89
C GLU A 180 -10.05 -39.19 24.17
N TYR A 181 -11.24 -39.32 24.76
CA TYR A 181 -12.48 -38.79 24.22
C TYR A 181 -13.13 -37.83 25.21
N ASP A 182 -13.64 -36.71 24.69
CA ASP A 182 -14.54 -35.80 25.37
C ASP A 182 -15.90 -35.89 24.68
N GLY A 183 -16.82 -36.65 25.29
CA GLY A 183 -18.09 -37.03 24.68
C GLY A 183 -17.89 -37.90 23.43
N GLU A 184 -18.39 -37.44 22.28
CA GLU A 184 -18.34 -38.17 21.02
C GLU A 184 -17.02 -37.99 20.25
N TYR A 185 -16.22 -36.97 20.60
CA TYR A 185 -15.06 -36.56 19.82
C TYR A 185 -13.74 -36.77 20.56
N ALA A 186 -12.67 -37.09 19.82
CA ALA A 186 -11.34 -37.29 20.40
C ALA A 186 -10.81 -35.96 20.96
N SER A 187 -10.32 -35.93 22.19
CA SER A 187 -9.76 -34.73 22.82
C SER A 187 -8.23 -34.71 22.79
N ARG A 188 -7.61 -35.88 22.84
CA ARG A 188 -6.15 -36.06 22.89
C ARG A 188 -5.74 -37.37 22.24
N ILE A 189 -4.69 -37.33 21.43
CA ILE A 189 -4.05 -38.50 20.81
C ILE A 189 -2.57 -38.51 21.22
N VAL A 190 -2.11 -39.63 21.77
CA VAL A 190 -0.71 -39.86 22.15
C VAL A 190 -0.21 -41.12 21.47
N GLY A 191 0.78 -40.98 20.59
CA GLY A 191 1.35 -42.10 19.84
C GLY A 191 2.88 -42.04 19.74
N GLU A 192 3.48 -43.17 19.36
CA GLU A 192 4.93 -43.28 19.19
C GLU A 192 5.42 -42.32 18.08
N ASN A 193 6.59 -41.70 18.29
CA ASN A 193 7.18 -40.78 17.32
C ASN A 193 7.89 -41.56 16.20
N VAL A 194 7.09 -42.01 15.23
CA VAL A 194 7.57 -42.69 14.02
C VAL A 194 7.85 -41.65 12.94
N GLU A 195 9.04 -41.69 12.33
CA GLU A 195 9.48 -40.70 11.33
C GLU A 195 8.49 -40.54 10.15
N GLU A 196 7.98 -41.64 9.60
CA GLU A 196 6.99 -41.61 8.51
C GLU A 196 5.71 -40.87 8.90
N VAL A 197 5.21 -41.12 10.12
CA VAL A 197 4.02 -40.46 10.68
C VAL A 197 4.31 -38.99 10.93
N LYS A 198 5.47 -38.68 11.52
CA LYS A 198 5.90 -37.31 11.78
C LYS A 198 5.93 -36.48 10.49
N GLN A 199 6.55 -37.02 9.43
CA GLN A 199 6.60 -36.38 8.11
C GLN A 199 5.21 -36.22 7.49
N ALA A 200 4.33 -37.20 7.64
CA ALA A 200 2.95 -37.09 7.17
C ALA A 200 2.17 -36.00 7.93
N LEU A 201 2.30 -35.89 9.25
CA LEU A 201 1.68 -34.81 10.05
C LEU A 201 2.25 -33.43 9.71
N GLU A 202 3.57 -33.32 9.46
CA GLU A 202 4.19 -32.09 8.94
C GLU A 202 3.66 -31.72 7.56
N THR A 203 3.48 -32.69 6.67
CA THR A 203 2.93 -32.48 5.32
C THR A 203 1.48 -32.03 5.35
N LEU A 204 0.69 -32.58 6.27
CA LEU A 204 -0.67 -32.14 6.55
C LEU A 204 -0.74 -30.75 7.22
N CYS A 205 0.41 -30.21 7.63
CA CYS A 205 0.54 -29.01 8.45
C CYS A 205 -0.32 -29.07 9.73
N LEU A 206 -0.46 -30.26 10.32
CA LEU A 206 -1.28 -30.47 11.51
C LEU A 206 -0.48 -30.09 12.78
N PRO A 207 -0.92 -29.12 13.60
CA PRO A 207 -0.26 -28.81 14.86
C PRO A 207 -0.16 -30.01 15.80
N HIS A 208 1.01 -30.24 16.37
CA HIS A 208 1.29 -31.32 17.33
C HIS A 208 2.55 -31.02 18.15
N ARG A 209 2.67 -31.65 19.31
CA ARG A 209 3.83 -31.52 20.20
C ARG A 209 4.62 -32.81 20.29
N ILE A 210 5.91 -32.69 20.61
CA ILE A 210 6.75 -33.81 20.99
C ILE A 210 6.98 -33.77 22.49
N LEU A 211 6.41 -34.72 23.24
CA LEU A 211 6.56 -34.84 24.69
C LEU A 211 7.04 -36.25 25.03
N ASP A 212 8.11 -36.37 25.81
CA ASP A 212 8.71 -37.65 26.23
C ASP A 212 8.96 -38.63 25.06
N GLY A 213 9.38 -38.09 23.91
CA GLY A 213 9.62 -38.88 22.68
C GLY A 213 8.36 -39.36 21.96
N LYS A 214 7.17 -38.89 22.35
CA LYS A 214 5.88 -39.23 21.75
C LYS A 214 5.25 -38.03 21.04
N ILE A 215 4.46 -38.31 20.02
CA ILE A 215 3.64 -37.31 19.32
C ILE A 215 2.35 -37.13 20.11
N VAL A 216 2.05 -35.88 20.47
CA VAL A 216 0.86 -35.49 21.21
C VAL A 216 0.05 -34.50 20.37
N ILE A 217 -1.20 -34.84 20.10
CA ILE A 217 -2.17 -34.02 19.36
C ILE A 217 -3.36 -33.76 20.28
N GLU A 218 -3.79 -32.51 20.40
CA GLU A 218 -4.81 -32.08 21.37
C GLU A 218 -5.86 -31.22 20.68
N GLY A 219 -7.02 -31.04 21.31
CA GLY A 219 -8.01 -30.06 20.87
C GLY A 219 -8.66 -30.41 19.54
N ASP A 220 -8.95 -29.39 18.72
CA ASP A 220 -9.66 -29.57 17.45
C ASP A 220 -8.82 -30.36 16.43
N GLU A 221 -7.49 -30.27 16.49
CA GLU A 221 -6.58 -31.07 15.66
C GLU A 221 -6.75 -32.57 15.94
N ALA A 222 -6.89 -32.96 17.20
CA ALA A 222 -7.15 -34.35 17.57
C ALA A 222 -8.52 -34.82 17.09
N ARG A 223 -9.55 -33.98 17.25
CA ARG A 223 -10.92 -34.25 16.78
C ARG A 223 -10.95 -34.49 15.27
N VAL A 224 -10.37 -33.56 14.51
CA VAL A 224 -10.29 -33.59 13.05
C VAL A 224 -9.54 -34.83 12.57
N LEU A 225 -8.35 -35.08 13.12
CA LEU A 225 -7.53 -36.21 12.69
C LEU A 225 -8.25 -37.54 12.97
N ALA A 226 -8.79 -37.71 14.18
CA ALA A 226 -9.49 -38.94 14.55
C ALA A 226 -10.76 -39.18 13.73
N PHE A 227 -11.50 -38.11 13.43
CA PHE A 227 -12.71 -38.17 12.60
C PHE A 227 -12.37 -38.53 11.15
N CYS A 228 -11.46 -37.80 10.50
CA CYS A 228 -11.08 -38.01 9.10
C CYS A 228 -10.40 -39.36 8.85
N LEU A 229 -9.63 -39.86 9.81
CA LEU A 229 -9.00 -41.18 9.72
C LEU A 229 -9.91 -42.32 10.17
N GLY A 230 -11.08 -42.01 10.73
CA GLY A 230 -12.08 -42.99 11.14
C GLY A 230 -11.58 -43.90 12.25
N HIS A 231 -11.12 -43.34 13.38
CA HIS A 231 -10.63 -44.15 14.50
C HIS A 231 -11.64 -45.18 15.01
N ARG A 232 -12.95 -44.96 14.85
CA ARG A 232 -13.99 -45.93 15.25
C ARG A 232 -14.51 -46.81 14.10
N ARG A 233 -13.90 -46.73 12.91
CA ARG A 233 -14.35 -47.42 11.70
C ARG A 233 -13.15 -48.02 10.96
N PHE A 234 -12.85 -49.29 11.25
CA PHE A 234 -11.63 -49.96 10.80
C PHE A 234 -11.80 -50.76 9.50
N ASP A 235 -13.03 -51.00 9.07
CA ASP A 235 -13.44 -51.86 7.95
C ASP A 235 -13.71 -51.07 6.66
N VAL A 236 -12.76 -50.20 6.27
CA VAL A 236 -12.90 -49.41 5.03
C VAL A 236 -11.85 -49.86 4.02
N ASP A 237 -12.31 -50.46 2.93
CA ASP A 237 -11.48 -50.77 1.76
C ASP A 237 -11.25 -49.51 0.93
N PHE A 238 -10.00 -49.28 0.52
CA PHE A 238 -9.58 -48.14 -0.31
C PHE A 238 -9.19 -48.54 -1.73
N SER A 239 -9.41 -49.78 -2.13
CA SER A 239 -9.03 -50.32 -3.45
C SER A 239 -9.63 -49.55 -4.64
N ASP A 240 -10.76 -48.87 -4.45
CA ASP A 240 -11.51 -48.07 -5.42
C ASP A 240 -11.25 -46.56 -5.30
N CYS A 241 -10.39 -46.11 -4.39
CA CYS A 241 -10.14 -44.69 -4.14
C CYS A 241 -8.96 -44.18 -4.98
N GLU A 242 -9.21 -43.22 -5.87
CA GLU A 242 -8.16 -42.60 -6.69
C GLU A 242 -7.37 -41.53 -5.93
N THR A 243 -8.02 -40.79 -5.02
CA THR A 243 -7.40 -39.71 -4.26
C THR A 243 -7.51 -39.89 -2.75
N VAL A 244 -6.65 -39.20 -2.00
CA VAL A 244 -6.71 -39.16 -0.53
C VAL A 244 -8.04 -38.56 -0.05
N LEU A 245 -8.58 -37.57 -0.77
CA LEU A 245 -9.87 -36.95 -0.42
C LEU A 245 -11.03 -37.94 -0.60
N ASP A 246 -11.00 -38.79 -1.64
CA ASP A 246 -12.00 -39.86 -1.83
C ASP A 246 -11.94 -40.87 -0.68
N ALA A 247 -10.74 -41.27 -0.27
CA ALA A 247 -10.54 -42.15 0.87
C ALA A 247 -11.09 -41.53 2.17
N VAL A 248 -10.81 -40.24 2.43
CA VAL A 248 -11.36 -39.52 3.59
C VAL A 248 -12.89 -39.43 3.51
N LYS A 249 -13.47 -39.15 2.34
CA LYS A 249 -14.92 -39.14 2.13
C LYS A 249 -15.54 -40.51 2.38
N LYS A 250 -14.90 -41.59 1.94
CA LYS A 250 -15.37 -42.96 2.16
C LYS A 250 -15.40 -43.34 3.64
N VAL A 251 -14.40 -42.88 4.40
CA VAL A 251 -14.33 -43.08 5.85
C VAL A 251 -15.41 -42.30 6.59
N THR A 252 -15.47 -40.99 6.32
CA THR A 252 -16.28 -40.03 7.10
C THR A 252 -17.75 -39.95 6.64
N GLY A 253 -18.04 -40.31 5.39
CA GLY A 253 -19.34 -40.11 4.76
C GLY A 253 -19.64 -38.66 4.34
N ILE A 254 -18.69 -37.72 4.54
CA ILE A 254 -18.85 -36.31 4.18
C ILE A 254 -17.83 -35.88 3.14
N VAL A 255 -18.13 -34.82 2.39
CA VAL A 255 -17.20 -34.26 1.41
C VAL A 255 -16.16 -33.39 2.13
N VAL A 256 -14.89 -33.67 1.90
CA VAL A 256 -13.77 -32.81 2.29
C VAL A 256 -13.15 -32.26 1.00
N ARG A 257 -13.12 -30.94 0.85
CA ARG A 257 -12.52 -30.28 -0.32
C ARG A 257 -11.03 -30.07 -0.11
N ASP A 258 -10.31 -29.86 -1.20
CA ASP A 258 -8.89 -29.50 -1.15
C ASP A 258 -8.72 -28.09 -0.56
N LYS A 259 -7.92 -27.99 0.51
CA LYS A 259 -7.68 -26.72 1.18
C LYS A 259 -6.78 -25.80 0.36
N ALA A 260 -5.75 -26.33 -0.30
CA ALA A 260 -4.77 -25.53 -1.01
C ALA A 260 -4.28 -26.26 -2.28
N PRO A 261 -5.13 -26.33 -3.33
CA PRO A 261 -4.77 -26.95 -4.60
C PRO A 261 -3.74 -26.13 -5.41
N THR A 262 -3.54 -24.85 -5.04
CA THR A 262 -2.64 -23.93 -5.73
C THR A 262 -1.67 -23.28 -4.74
N PHE A 263 -0.38 -23.34 -5.06
CA PHE A 263 0.68 -22.60 -4.34
C PHE A 263 1.27 -21.55 -5.29
N VAL A 264 1.56 -20.35 -4.75
CA VAL A 264 2.07 -19.23 -5.54
C VAL A 264 3.46 -18.83 -5.04
N GLY A 265 4.45 -18.88 -5.93
CA GLY A 265 5.78 -18.33 -5.67
C GLY A 265 5.76 -16.80 -5.62
N ALA A 266 6.55 -16.22 -4.70
CA ALA A 266 6.73 -14.78 -4.60
C ALA A 266 8.19 -14.42 -4.33
N ARG A 267 8.65 -13.29 -4.90
CA ARG A 267 9.97 -12.74 -4.65
C ARG A 267 9.87 -11.27 -4.22
N MET A 268 10.61 -10.91 -3.18
CA MET A 268 10.76 -9.52 -2.76
C MET A 268 11.42 -8.67 -3.85
N GLY A 269 10.77 -7.54 -4.17
CA GLY A 269 11.26 -6.50 -5.06
C GLY A 269 11.80 -5.31 -4.26
N ARG A 270 11.27 -4.12 -4.55
CA ARG A 270 11.63 -2.86 -3.87
C ARG A 270 10.99 -2.79 -2.46
N PRO A 271 11.72 -2.33 -1.43
CA PRO A 271 11.12 -2.06 -0.12
C PRO A 271 10.23 -0.81 -0.18
N GLU A 272 9.40 -0.64 0.82
CA GLU A 272 8.52 0.52 0.99
C GLU A 272 9.30 1.82 1.26
N LYS A 273 8.71 2.96 0.91
CA LYS A 273 9.34 4.27 1.07
C LYS A 273 8.33 5.33 1.50
N ALA A 274 8.71 6.10 2.52
CA ALA A 274 8.09 7.37 2.89
C ALA A 274 9.21 8.35 3.26
N LYS A 275 9.56 9.26 2.34
CA LYS A 275 10.71 10.16 2.53
C LYS A 275 10.54 11.46 1.75
N ARG A 276 10.96 12.59 2.35
CA ARG A 276 11.08 13.87 1.63
C ARG A 276 12.00 13.73 0.40
N ARG A 277 11.58 14.31 -0.72
CA ARG A 277 12.33 14.27 -1.97
C ARG A 277 13.37 15.39 -1.96
N GLU A 278 14.63 14.97 -1.94
CA GLU A 278 15.78 15.87 -1.92
C GLU A 278 16.59 15.73 -3.21
N MET A 279 17.03 16.87 -3.76
CA MET A 279 18.12 16.86 -4.72
C MET A 279 19.41 16.37 -4.03
N LYS A 280 20.29 15.72 -4.79
CA LYS A 280 21.64 15.39 -4.30
C LYS A 280 22.66 16.31 -4.97
N PRO A 281 23.38 17.15 -4.21
CA PRO A 281 23.20 17.46 -2.78
C PRO A 281 21.93 18.29 -2.49
N LEU A 282 21.51 18.35 -1.22
CA LEU A 282 20.33 19.10 -0.74
C LEU A 282 20.39 20.58 -1.17
N VAL A 283 19.23 21.16 -1.50
CA VAL A 283 19.06 22.53 -1.98
C VAL A 283 17.89 23.18 -1.23
N HIS A 284 18.07 24.41 -0.72
CA HIS A 284 17.01 25.21 -0.13
C HIS A 284 16.45 26.26 -1.10
N VAL A 285 17.29 26.75 -2.03
CA VAL A 285 16.92 27.80 -2.98
C VAL A 285 17.55 27.59 -4.34
N LEU A 286 16.80 27.89 -5.40
CA LEU A 286 17.31 27.87 -6.77
C LEU A 286 18.08 29.17 -7.07
N PHE A 287 19.18 29.40 -6.36
CA PHE A 287 20.07 30.56 -6.53
C PHE A 287 21.51 30.10 -6.83
N PRO A 288 22.16 30.60 -7.89
CA PRO A 288 23.49 30.15 -8.28
C PRO A 288 24.59 30.76 -7.40
N VAL A 289 25.52 29.92 -6.93
CA VAL A 289 26.73 30.35 -6.18
C VAL A 289 28.05 29.96 -6.85
N GLY A 290 28.00 29.30 -8.01
CA GLY A 290 29.21 28.86 -8.70
C GLY A 290 30.06 27.93 -7.83
N LEU A 291 31.35 28.24 -7.73
CA LEU A 291 32.30 27.55 -6.86
C LEU A 291 32.48 28.25 -5.50
N ALA A 292 31.91 29.44 -5.31
CA ALA A 292 32.13 30.25 -4.12
C ALA A 292 31.51 29.65 -2.85
N GLY A 293 30.52 28.77 -2.99
CA GLY A 293 29.89 28.05 -1.87
C GLY A 293 30.52 26.69 -1.55
N GLY A 294 31.70 26.37 -2.09
CA GLY A 294 32.40 25.10 -1.86
C GLY A 294 31.63 23.86 -2.34
N SER A 295 31.96 22.70 -1.77
CA SER A 295 31.36 21.41 -2.15
C SER A 295 29.87 21.30 -1.80
N GLN A 296 29.42 22.00 -0.75
CA GLN A 296 28.03 22.02 -0.30
C GLN A 296 27.18 23.06 -1.05
N ARG A 297 27.81 23.95 -1.83
CA ARG A 297 27.15 25.07 -2.52
C ARG A 297 26.42 25.98 -1.53
N ASP A 298 27.09 26.27 -0.41
CA ASP A 298 26.55 27.08 0.67
C ASP A 298 26.67 28.58 0.36
N ILE A 299 25.53 29.28 0.42
CA ILE A 299 25.44 30.73 0.24
C ILE A 299 26.15 31.46 1.38
N ILE A 300 26.10 30.94 2.62
CA ILE A 300 26.77 31.57 3.77
C ILE A 300 28.28 31.60 3.56
N GLU A 301 28.86 30.50 3.05
CA GLU A 301 30.27 30.46 2.69
C GLU A 301 30.59 31.44 1.54
N ALA A 302 29.71 31.51 0.53
CA ALA A 302 29.87 32.44 -0.58
C ALA A 302 29.85 33.91 -0.12
N CYS A 303 29.12 34.26 0.94
CA CYS A 303 29.08 35.62 1.51
C CYS A 303 30.43 36.06 2.09
N LYS A 304 31.31 35.13 2.51
CA LYS A 304 32.67 35.47 3.00
C LYS A 304 33.55 36.08 1.90
N ASN A 305 33.30 35.70 0.65
CA ASN A 305 33.99 36.23 -0.53
C ASN A 305 33.38 37.58 -1.00
N GLY A 306 32.30 38.06 -0.37
CA GLY A 306 31.57 39.28 -0.73
C GLY A 306 30.75 39.13 -2.02
N SER A 307 31.42 39.11 -3.16
CA SER A 307 30.79 39.03 -4.49
C SER A 307 31.08 37.70 -5.20
N VAL A 308 30.08 37.20 -5.94
CA VAL A 308 30.23 36.00 -6.78
C VAL A 308 29.97 36.32 -8.25
N PHE A 309 30.70 35.67 -9.15
CA PHE A 309 30.46 35.74 -10.59
C PHE A 309 29.61 34.57 -11.04
N VAL A 310 28.36 34.84 -11.43
CA VAL A 310 27.38 33.81 -11.82
C VAL A 310 26.61 34.22 -13.07
N GLU A 311 26.08 33.23 -13.78
CA GLU A 311 25.18 33.46 -14.92
C GLU A 311 23.75 33.61 -14.42
N VAL A 312 23.15 34.77 -14.67
CA VAL A 312 21.77 35.09 -14.32
C VAL A 312 21.08 35.84 -15.45
N VAL A 313 19.76 35.78 -15.46
CA VAL A 313 18.90 36.54 -16.37
C VAL A 313 19.25 38.04 -16.38
N ARG A 314 19.13 38.67 -17.55
CA ARG A 314 19.27 40.13 -17.70
C ARG A 314 17.89 40.78 -17.84
N LEU A 315 17.36 41.29 -16.75
CA LEU A 315 16.14 42.10 -16.74
C LEU A 315 16.50 43.57 -16.54
N LYS A 316 16.00 44.46 -17.39
CA LYS A 316 16.22 45.90 -17.30
C LYS A 316 14.94 46.61 -16.86
N CYS A 317 15.05 47.49 -15.87
CA CYS A 317 13.96 48.38 -15.51
C CYS A 317 13.83 49.49 -16.56
N PRO A 318 12.65 49.71 -17.16
CA PRO A 318 12.46 50.77 -18.16
C PRO A 318 12.60 52.17 -17.55
N ASN A 319 12.26 52.34 -16.27
CA ASN A 319 12.28 53.65 -15.61
C ASN A 319 13.66 53.96 -14.99
N CYS A 320 14.20 53.06 -14.16
CA CYS A 320 15.48 53.28 -13.48
C CYS A 320 16.70 52.92 -14.33
N SER A 321 16.51 52.28 -15.50
CA SER A 321 17.57 51.71 -16.34
C SER A 321 18.49 50.68 -15.67
N GLY A 322 18.29 50.40 -14.38
CA GLY A 322 19.03 49.40 -13.63
C GLY A 322 18.72 47.98 -14.08
N TYR A 323 19.72 47.12 -13.99
CA TYR A 323 19.64 45.72 -14.37
C TYR A 323 19.51 44.82 -13.14
N MET A 324 18.56 43.90 -13.14
CA MET A 324 18.21 43.02 -12.04
C MET A 324 17.77 41.64 -12.54
N PHE A 325 17.37 40.79 -11.59
CA PHE A 325 16.85 39.43 -11.84
C PHE A 325 15.49 39.20 -11.19
N ARG A 326 14.81 40.27 -10.75
CA ARG A 326 13.43 40.27 -10.24
C ARG A 326 12.48 40.78 -11.33
N SER A 327 11.23 40.32 -11.34
CA SER A 327 10.20 40.74 -12.32
C SER A 327 9.74 42.19 -12.13
N LYS A 328 9.84 42.72 -10.92
CA LYS A 328 9.54 44.11 -10.58
C LYS A 328 10.78 44.81 -10.04
N CYS A 329 10.92 46.07 -10.39
CA CYS A 329 11.97 46.93 -9.87
C CYS A 329 11.77 47.17 -8.37
N PRO A 330 12.75 46.87 -7.50
CA PRO A 330 12.63 47.13 -6.07
C PRO A 330 12.62 48.63 -5.73
N VAL A 331 13.09 49.49 -6.65
CA VAL A 331 13.18 50.93 -6.45
C VAL A 331 11.89 51.65 -6.85
N CYS A 332 11.30 51.30 -8.00
CA CYS A 332 10.15 52.04 -8.56
C CYS A 332 8.91 51.17 -8.84
N GLY A 333 8.96 49.87 -8.58
CA GLY A 333 7.84 48.95 -8.76
C GLY A 333 7.50 48.57 -10.20
N SER A 334 8.08 49.22 -11.22
CA SER A 334 7.78 48.92 -12.63
C SER A 334 8.21 47.51 -13.03
N GLU A 335 7.47 46.89 -13.94
CA GLU A 335 7.85 45.61 -14.54
C GLU A 335 9.15 45.73 -15.35
N THR A 336 10.00 44.73 -15.20
CA THR A 336 11.30 44.68 -15.88
C THR A 336 11.19 43.98 -17.23
N VAL A 337 11.94 44.45 -18.22
CA VAL A 337 11.96 43.90 -19.57
C VAL A 337 13.18 43.02 -19.78
N LEU A 338 13.01 41.89 -20.46
CA LEU A 338 14.09 40.96 -20.79
C LEU A 338 15.02 41.54 -21.85
N GLU A 339 16.33 41.49 -21.60
CA GLU A 339 17.35 41.95 -22.53
C GLU A 339 18.16 40.75 -23.07
N LEU A 340 18.17 40.57 -24.38
CA LEU A 340 18.97 39.54 -25.05
C LEU A 340 20.39 40.04 -25.29
N VAL A 341 21.38 39.19 -25.04
CA VAL A 341 22.80 39.50 -25.25
C VAL A 341 23.51 38.44 -26.07
N CYS A 342 24.51 38.85 -26.85
CA CYS A 342 25.39 37.91 -27.53
C CYS A 342 26.31 37.22 -26.50
N PRO A 343 26.33 35.88 -26.40
CA PRO A 343 27.17 35.16 -25.43
C PRO A 343 28.67 35.31 -25.73
N ARG A 344 29.05 35.69 -26.96
CA ARG A 344 30.45 35.81 -27.39
C ARG A 344 31.03 37.22 -27.23
N CYS A 345 30.30 38.25 -27.64
CA CYS A 345 30.78 39.64 -27.61
C CYS A 345 30.07 40.54 -26.58
N GLY A 346 29.06 40.03 -25.88
CA GLY A 346 28.33 40.78 -24.84
C GLY A 346 27.39 41.87 -25.37
N ARG A 347 27.27 42.06 -26.69
CA ARG A 347 26.40 43.08 -27.30
C ARG A 347 24.92 42.80 -27.01
N THR A 348 24.20 43.81 -26.54
CA THR A 348 22.74 43.82 -26.40
C THR A 348 22.04 43.80 -27.76
N LEU A 349 21.00 42.99 -27.89
CA LEU A 349 20.24 42.80 -29.13
C LEU A 349 18.76 43.12 -28.86
N ASN A 350 18.25 44.20 -29.47
CA ASN A 350 16.89 44.69 -29.23
C ASN A 350 15.84 43.99 -30.11
N GLU A 351 16.20 43.56 -31.33
CA GLU A 351 15.21 43.07 -32.33
C GLU A 351 15.65 41.77 -33.05
N GLY A 352 16.88 41.30 -32.85
CA GLY A 352 17.44 40.13 -33.56
C GLY A 352 17.81 38.99 -32.62
N LYS A 353 17.35 37.77 -32.91
CA LYS A 353 17.74 36.54 -32.19
C LYS A 353 19.19 36.10 -32.46
N THR A 354 19.85 36.70 -33.45
CA THR A 354 21.22 36.34 -33.85
C THR A 354 22.11 37.57 -33.85
N CYS A 355 23.30 37.46 -33.28
CA CYS A 355 24.27 38.55 -33.27
C CYS A 355 24.77 38.84 -34.69
N PRO A 356 24.67 40.09 -35.19
CA PRO A 356 25.09 40.44 -36.55
C PRO A 356 26.61 40.29 -36.75
N VAL A 357 27.40 40.40 -35.67
CA VAL A 357 28.87 40.30 -35.71
C VAL A 357 29.33 38.86 -35.52
N CYS A 358 28.82 38.18 -34.49
CA CYS A 358 29.31 36.87 -34.10
C CYS A 358 28.56 35.71 -34.75
N LYS A 359 27.42 35.97 -35.40
CA LYS A 359 26.51 34.98 -36.01
C LYS A 359 26.06 33.86 -35.06
N VAL A 360 26.09 34.12 -33.74
CA VAL A 360 25.58 33.21 -32.70
C VAL A 360 24.24 33.70 -32.18
N SER A 361 23.41 32.77 -31.73
CA SER A 361 22.12 33.09 -31.12
C SER A 361 22.30 33.87 -29.82
N ALA A 362 21.43 34.86 -29.63
CA ALA A 362 21.37 35.66 -28.42
C ALA A 362 20.83 34.82 -27.26
N VAL A 363 21.34 35.10 -26.06
CA VAL A 363 20.90 34.46 -24.83
C VAL A 363 20.28 35.50 -23.87
N PRO A 364 19.28 35.11 -23.07
CA PRO A 364 18.61 35.99 -22.11
C PRO A 364 19.36 36.20 -20.78
N PHE A 365 20.59 35.69 -20.67
CA PHE A 365 21.40 35.70 -19.45
C PHE A 365 22.82 36.16 -19.72
N GLY A 366 23.54 36.55 -18.67
CA GLY A 366 24.95 36.91 -18.77
C GLY A 366 25.69 36.72 -17.47
N ARG A 367 27.03 36.60 -17.56
CA ARG A 367 27.88 36.50 -16.37
C ARG A 367 27.94 37.85 -15.67
N ARG A 368 27.60 37.86 -14.38
CA ARG A 368 27.48 39.07 -13.58
C ARG A 368 28.10 38.88 -12.20
N GLN A 369 28.68 39.96 -11.69
CA GLN A 369 29.08 40.05 -10.30
C GLN A 369 27.85 40.38 -9.46
N ILE A 370 27.57 39.53 -8.48
CA ILE A 370 26.44 39.70 -7.55
C ILE A 370 27.00 39.74 -6.13
N ASP A 371 26.63 40.78 -5.38
CA ASP A 371 26.89 40.87 -3.95
C ASP A 371 25.86 40.01 -3.20
N VAL A 372 26.25 38.76 -2.92
CA VAL A 372 25.36 37.79 -2.28
C VAL A 372 25.18 38.13 -0.80
N LYS A 373 26.19 38.73 -0.17
CA LYS A 373 26.12 39.14 1.23
C LYS A 373 25.02 40.17 1.42
N ARG A 374 25.02 41.22 0.60
CA ARG A 374 23.99 42.26 0.67
C ARG A 374 22.59 41.71 0.40
N LEU A 375 22.44 40.85 -0.60
CA LEU A 375 21.15 40.23 -0.91
C LEU A 375 20.62 39.35 0.23
N LEU A 376 21.51 38.62 0.91
CA LEU A 376 21.12 37.79 2.05
C LEU A 376 20.74 38.65 3.25
N GLU A 377 21.49 39.72 3.54
CA GLU A 377 21.18 40.68 4.61
C GLU A 377 19.82 41.36 4.36
N GLU A 378 19.57 41.82 3.13
CA GLU A 378 18.28 42.37 2.71
C GLU A 378 17.14 41.34 2.91
N ALA A 379 17.35 40.09 2.46
CA ALA A 379 16.34 39.03 2.61
C ALA A 379 16.04 38.72 4.09
N CYS A 380 17.06 38.63 4.95
CA CYS A 380 16.90 38.39 6.38
C CYS A 380 16.20 39.56 7.07
N SER A 381 16.53 40.79 6.71
CA SER A 381 15.89 42.00 7.22
C SER A 381 14.41 42.06 6.84
N ASN A 382 14.08 41.81 5.57
CA ASN A 382 12.69 41.80 5.09
C ASN A 382 11.84 40.75 5.81
N LEU A 383 12.44 39.61 6.12
CA LEU A 383 11.78 38.53 6.86
C LEU A 383 11.79 38.72 8.39
N GLY A 384 12.56 39.67 8.92
CA GLY A 384 12.76 39.80 10.37
C GLY A 384 13.32 38.52 11.01
N VAL A 385 14.23 37.82 10.32
CA VAL A 385 14.86 36.58 10.83
C VAL A 385 16.38 36.70 10.79
N SER A 386 17.07 35.94 11.64
CA SER A 386 18.53 35.82 11.58
C SER A 386 18.97 34.97 10.39
N ALA A 387 20.16 35.25 9.85
CA ALA A 387 20.75 34.42 8.81
C ALA A 387 20.91 32.96 9.29
N PRO A 388 20.51 31.97 8.47
CA PRO A 388 20.64 30.56 8.83
C PRO A 388 22.11 30.13 8.88
N ARG A 389 22.41 29.07 9.65
CA ARG A 389 23.77 28.51 9.74
C ARG A 389 24.29 27.96 8.41
N ILE A 390 23.38 27.42 7.60
CA ILE A 390 23.69 26.85 6.29
C ILE A 390 22.57 27.19 5.31
N LEU A 391 22.91 27.65 4.11
CA LEU A 391 21.94 27.97 3.07
C LEU A 391 22.41 27.44 1.72
N LYS A 392 22.11 26.17 1.45
CA LYS A 392 22.48 25.51 0.19
C LYS A 392 21.72 26.06 -1.02
N GLY A 393 22.45 26.65 -1.96
CA GLY A 393 21.97 27.03 -3.28
C GLY A 393 22.29 25.97 -4.35
N VAL A 394 22.43 26.42 -5.60
CA VAL A 394 22.84 25.58 -6.73
C VAL A 394 24.17 26.04 -7.31
N LYS A 395 24.91 25.14 -7.96
CA LYS A 395 26.17 25.49 -8.63
C LYS A 395 25.93 26.46 -9.78
N GLY A 396 24.86 26.25 -10.54
CA GLY A 396 24.42 27.09 -11.64
C GLY A 396 22.98 26.74 -11.99
N LEU A 397 22.27 27.68 -12.60
CA LEU A 397 20.88 27.47 -13.00
C LEU A 397 20.82 26.65 -14.28
N THR A 398 19.91 25.69 -14.33
CA THR A 398 19.71 24.81 -15.50
C THR A 398 18.53 25.24 -16.37
N ASN A 399 17.73 26.20 -15.91
CA ASN A 399 16.61 26.73 -16.69
C ASN A 399 17.09 27.61 -17.86
N GLU A 400 16.22 27.75 -18.86
CA GLU A 400 16.52 28.42 -20.14
C GLU A 400 17.02 29.85 -19.95
N ALA A 401 16.34 30.62 -19.11
CA ALA A 401 16.61 32.04 -18.91
C ALA A 401 17.64 32.34 -17.80
N LYS A 402 18.14 31.32 -17.09
CA LYS A 402 18.92 31.45 -15.85
C LYS A 402 18.25 32.40 -14.84
N ILE A 403 16.93 32.25 -14.65
CA ILE A 403 16.18 33.01 -13.64
C ILE A 403 16.39 32.36 -12.28
N PRO A 404 16.95 33.09 -11.30
CA PRO A 404 17.08 32.60 -9.92
C PRO A 404 15.77 32.74 -9.15
N GLU A 405 15.62 31.91 -8.12
CA GLU A 405 14.62 32.11 -7.07
C GLU A 405 15.07 33.18 -6.07
N ILE A 406 14.11 33.86 -5.44
CA ILE A 406 14.38 34.85 -4.39
C ILE A 406 14.98 34.19 -3.13
N LEU A 407 15.90 34.88 -2.45
CA LEU A 407 16.61 34.32 -1.28
C LEU A 407 15.69 34.19 -0.06
N GLU A 408 14.67 35.03 0.03
CA GLU A 408 13.66 35.02 1.09
C GLU A 408 13.01 33.62 1.21
N LYS A 409 12.64 33.00 0.08
CA LYS A 409 12.13 31.61 0.05
C LYS A 409 13.16 30.61 0.57
N GLY A 410 14.43 30.78 0.19
CA GLY A 410 15.53 29.94 0.66
C GLY A 410 15.76 30.00 2.16
N VAL A 411 15.78 31.21 2.72
CA VAL A 411 15.96 31.45 4.15
C VAL A 411 14.83 30.81 4.93
N LEU A 412 13.58 30.99 4.50
CA LEU A 412 12.43 30.34 5.15
C LEU A 412 12.47 28.81 5.01
N ARG A 413 12.81 28.26 3.84
CA ARG A 413 12.97 26.79 3.69
C ARG A 413 14.07 26.24 4.61
N ALA A 414 15.19 26.94 4.76
CA ALA A 414 16.24 26.56 5.70
C ALA A 414 15.78 26.64 7.17
N LYS A 415 14.99 27.67 7.54
CA LYS A 415 14.39 27.81 8.88
C LYS A 415 13.51 26.61 9.25
N TYR A 416 12.75 26.09 8.28
CA TYR A 416 11.82 24.97 8.48
C TYR A 416 12.39 23.58 8.10
N ASP A 417 13.69 23.47 7.78
CA ASP A 417 14.35 22.23 7.34
C ASP A 417 13.62 21.57 6.13
N LEU A 418 13.36 22.39 5.10
CA LEU A 418 12.68 22.00 3.87
C LEU A 418 13.66 22.00 2.69
N SER A 419 13.47 21.06 1.76
CA SER A 419 14.22 21.01 0.50
C SER A 419 13.34 21.37 -0.69
N VAL A 420 13.90 22.13 -1.63
CA VAL A 420 13.23 22.50 -2.88
C VAL A 420 13.61 21.53 -4.00
N TYR A 421 12.66 21.21 -4.88
CA TYR A 421 12.91 20.48 -6.12
C TYR A 421 13.17 21.44 -7.30
N LYS A 422 13.48 20.87 -8.47
CA LYS A 422 13.95 21.64 -9.65
C LYS A 422 12.95 22.68 -10.17
N ASP A 423 11.68 22.51 -9.86
CA ASP A 423 10.57 23.34 -10.31
C ASP A 423 10.10 24.36 -9.26
N GLY A 424 10.74 24.39 -8.08
CA GLY A 424 10.40 25.28 -6.97
C GLY A 424 9.48 24.65 -5.90
N THR A 425 8.91 23.48 -6.17
CA THR A 425 7.98 22.79 -5.25
C THR A 425 8.71 22.00 -4.15
N ILE A 426 7.98 21.69 -3.08
CA ILE A 426 8.42 20.87 -1.96
C ILE A 426 7.66 19.54 -1.99
N ARG A 427 8.41 18.43 -1.99
CA ARG A 427 7.91 17.11 -2.38
C ARG A 427 8.16 16.05 -1.32
N PHE A 428 7.22 15.13 -1.17
CA PHE A 428 7.36 13.95 -0.33
C PHE A 428 7.02 12.68 -1.12
N ASP A 429 7.95 11.73 -1.21
CA ASP A 429 7.73 10.46 -1.90
C ASP A 429 7.14 9.43 -0.94
N ALA A 430 6.06 8.77 -1.35
CA ALA A 430 5.43 7.67 -0.63
C ALA A 430 5.11 6.50 -1.59
N THR A 431 5.24 5.26 -1.11
CA THR A 431 4.80 4.07 -1.86
C THR A 431 3.28 4.06 -1.97
N ASN A 432 2.75 3.78 -3.16
CA ASN A 432 1.31 3.74 -3.39
C ASN A 432 0.69 2.46 -2.81
N ALA A 433 -0.41 2.61 -2.07
CA ALA A 433 -1.23 1.50 -1.60
C ALA A 433 -2.72 1.75 -1.92
N PRO A 434 -3.42 0.78 -2.54
CA PRO A 434 -4.84 0.91 -2.80
C PRO A 434 -5.63 0.70 -1.51
N LEU A 435 -6.64 1.54 -1.29
CA LEU A 435 -7.58 1.41 -0.19
C LEU A 435 -8.96 1.85 -0.68
N THR A 436 -9.99 1.05 -0.41
CA THR A 436 -11.38 1.42 -0.71
C THR A 436 -12.20 1.68 0.54
N HIS A 437 -11.75 1.17 1.70
CA HIS A 437 -12.49 1.23 2.95
C HIS A 437 -11.56 1.46 4.13
N PHE A 438 -12.05 2.12 5.17
CA PHE A 438 -11.29 2.39 6.40
C PHE A 438 -12.22 2.53 7.60
N LYS A 439 -11.68 2.35 8.79
CA LYS A 439 -12.33 2.75 10.05
C LYS A 439 -11.75 4.09 10.53
N PRO A 440 -12.54 4.98 11.12
CA PRO A 440 -12.02 6.22 11.71
C PRO A 440 -10.85 6.00 12.68
N SER A 441 -10.88 4.92 13.49
CA SER A 441 -9.81 4.57 14.43
C SER A 441 -8.48 4.23 13.74
N GLU A 442 -8.52 3.65 12.54
CA GLU A 442 -7.34 3.27 11.78
C GLU A 442 -6.57 4.48 11.22
N ILE A 443 -7.28 5.56 10.91
CA ILE A 443 -6.70 6.74 10.27
C ILE A 443 -6.46 7.89 11.26
N GLY A 444 -6.75 7.66 12.55
CA GLY A 444 -6.51 8.61 13.63
C GLY A 444 -7.38 9.87 13.57
N VAL A 445 -8.62 9.77 13.08
CA VAL A 445 -9.52 10.93 12.93
C VAL A 445 -10.86 10.68 13.61
N SER A 446 -11.38 11.70 14.29
CA SER A 446 -12.67 11.60 14.97
C SER A 446 -13.84 11.49 13.99
N VAL A 447 -14.88 10.77 14.41
CA VAL A 447 -16.14 10.63 13.68
C VAL A 447 -16.71 12.01 13.31
N ASP A 448 -16.76 12.95 14.26
CA ASP A 448 -17.27 14.31 14.01
C ASP A 448 -16.54 15.03 12.87
N LYS A 449 -15.21 14.84 12.76
CA LYS A 449 -14.42 15.47 11.70
C LYS A 449 -14.71 14.82 10.35
N LEU A 450 -14.87 13.50 10.30
CA LEU A 450 -15.26 12.78 9.09
C LEU A 450 -16.68 13.14 8.63
N VAL A 451 -17.62 13.28 9.55
CA VAL A 451 -18.99 13.75 9.26
C VAL A 451 -18.96 15.14 8.63
N LYS A 452 -18.13 16.06 9.14
CA LYS A 452 -17.91 17.39 8.54
C LYS A 452 -17.29 17.32 7.13
N LEU A 453 -16.45 16.32 6.86
CA LEU A 453 -15.87 16.07 5.53
C LEU A 453 -16.83 15.38 4.56
N GLY A 454 -18.01 14.96 5.03
CA GLY A 454 -19.08 14.37 4.23
C GLY A 454 -19.20 12.85 4.33
N TYR A 455 -18.59 12.21 5.33
CA TYR A 455 -18.77 10.79 5.66
C TYR A 455 -19.88 10.64 6.70
N ARG A 456 -21.12 10.41 6.25
CA ARG A 456 -22.31 10.40 7.13
C ARG A 456 -22.80 9.01 7.50
N HIS A 457 -22.48 8.01 6.68
CA HIS A 457 -22.92 6.65 6.84
C HIS A 457 -21.73 5.70 6.69
N ASP A 458 -21.87 4.51 7.25
CA ASP A 458 -20.96 3.39 7.02
C ASP A 458 -21.32 2.63 5.73
N ILE A 459 -20.59 1.55 5.44
CA ILE A 459 -20.77 0.72 4.24
C ILE A 459 -22.14 0.01 4.15
N TYR A 460 -22.88 -0.07 5.25
CA TYR A 460 -24.20 -0.71 5.29
C TYR A 460 -25.33 0.34 5.22
N GLY A 461 -24.99 1.63 5.15
CA GLY A 461 -25.94 2.73 5.14
C GLY A 461 -26.35 3.21 6.53
N GLU A 462 -25.75 2.66 7.60
CA GLU A 462 -26.06 3.08 8.96
C GLU A 462 -25.34 4.39 9.31
N PRO A 463 -25.93 5.28 10.11
CA PRO A 463 -25.29 6.53 10.51
C PRO A 463 -23.92 6.30 11.17
N LEU A 464 -22.93 7.09 10.76
CA LEU A 464 -21.57 7.01 11.31
C LEU A 464 -21.53 7.61 12.71
N THR A 465 -21.41 6.75 13.73
CA THR A 465 -21.46 7.09 15.15
C THR A 465 -20.30 6.49 15.96
N SER A 466 -19.67 5.44 15.45
CA SER A 466 -18.59 4.71 16.11
C SER A 466 -17.29 4.78 15.32
N PRO A 467 -16.12 4.86 15.98
CA PRO A 467 -14.82 4.83 15.31
C PRO A 467 -14.46 3.46 14.71
N GLU A 468 -15.23 2.41 15.02
CA GLU A 468 -15.03 1.05 14.52
C GLU A 468 -15.91 0.69 13.31
N GLN A 469 -16.83 1.59 12.93
CA GLN A 469 -17.60 1.43 11.70
C GLN A 469 -16.71 1.59 10.47
N VAL A 470 -16.93 0.76 9.47
CA VAL A 470 -16.19 0.79 8.21
C VAL A 470 -16.86 1.80 7.28
N CYS A 471 -16.10 2.76 6.78
CA CYS A 471 -16.52 3.76 5.80
C CYS A 471 -15.94 3.43 4.42
N GLU A 472 -16.71 3.69 3.36
CA GLU A 472 -16.22 3.70 1.98
C GLU A 472 -15.43 4.98 1.71
N LEU A 473 -14.17 4.83 1.26
CA LEU A 473 -13.26 5.93 0.93
C LEU A 473 -13.69 6.63 -0.36
N LYS A 474 -13.93 7.93 -0.28
CA LYS A 474 -14.24 8.74 -1.48
C LYS A 474 -13.03 8.78 -2.42
N VAL A 475 -13.30 8.78 -3.73
CA VAL A 475 -12.28 8.61 -4.77
C VAL A 475 -11.02 9.47 -4.61
N GLN A 476 -11.13 10.75 -4.24
CA GLN A 476 -9.98 11.67 -4.14
C GLN A 476 -9.50 11.90 -2.71
N ASP A 477 -10.03 11.18 -1.74
CA ASP A 477 -9.58 11.25 -0.36
C ASP A 477 -8.37 10.32 -0.16
N VAL A 478 -7.40 10.80 0.62
CA VAL A 478 -6.12 10.09 0.83
C VAL A 478 -5.77 10.02 2.31
N VAL A 479 -5.14 8.91 2.70
CA VAL A 479 -4.56 8.69 4.02
C VAL A 479 -3.05 8.62 3.86
N ILE A 480 -2.35 9.59 4.45
CA ILE A 480 -0.92 9.81 4.20
C ILE A 480 -0.07 9.30 5.38
N PRO A 481 1.22 8.95 5.16
CA PRO A 481 2.11 8.59 6.27
C PRO A 481 2.21 9.72 7.30
N VAL A 482 2.28 9.38 8.59
CA VAL A 482 2.56 10.37 9.67
C VAL A 482 3.88 11.11 9.41
N LYS A 483 4.87 10.43 8.82
CA LYS A 483 6.14 11.04 8.36
C LYS A 483 5.93 12.13 7.30
N CYS A 484 4.94 11.95 6.41
CA CYS A 484 4.55 12.94 5.41
C CYS A 484 3.83 14.11 6.08
N ALA A 485 2.86 13.82 6.95
CA ALA A 485 2.10 14.84 7.70
C ALA A 485 3.03 15.75 8.53
N GLY A 486 3.98 15.18 9.28
CA GLY A 486 4.97 15.96 10.03
C GLY A 486 5.89 16.81 9.13
N TYR A 487 6.14 16.40 7.89
CA TYR A 487 6.82 17.26 6.92
C TYR A 487 5.90 18.36 6.41
N PHE A 488 4.63 18.07 6.15
CA PHE A 488 3.65 19.04 5.66
C PHE A 488 3.26 20.09 6.70
N VAL A 489 3.29 19.79 7.99
CA VAL A 489 3.18 20.83 9.05
C VAL A 489 4.28 21.87 8.87
N ARG A 490 5.52 21.45 8.56
CA ARG A 490 6.63 22.38 8.31
C ARG A 490 6.44 23.14 7.01
N VAL A 491 5.92 22.50 5.95
CA VAL A 491 5.59 23.17 4.68
C VAL A 491 4.47 24.19 4.87
N ALA A 492 3.41 23.88 5.63
CA ALA A 492 2.30 24.77 5.93
C ALA A 492 2.78 26.04 6.66
N ASN A 493 3.57 25.88 7.72
CA ASN A 493 4.17 27.00 8.45
C ASN A 493 5.12 27.84 7.57
N PHE A 494 5.87 27.20 6.67
CA PHE A 494 6.66 27.89 5.66
C PHE A 494 5.79 28.73 4.72
N LEU A 495 4.67 28.18 4.24
CA LEU A 495 3.77 28.89 3.32
C LEU A 495 3.07 30.06 4.00
N ASP A 496 2.64 29.90 5.25
CA ASP A 496 2.00 30.97 6.02
C ASP A 496 2.97 32.13 6.24
N GLU A 497 4.19 31.87 6.70
CA GLU A 497 5.20 32.91 6.89
C GLU A 497 5.65 33.51 5.54
N LEU A 498 5.67 32.71 4.46
CA LEU A 498 5.94 33.21 3.12
C LEU A 498 4.83 34.16 2.63
N LEU A 499 3.56 33.83 2.87
CA LEU A 499 2.42 34.69 2.54
C LEU A 499 2.48 36.01 3.30
N GLU A 500 2.68 35.97 4.62
CA GLU A 500 2.72 37.18 5.45
C GLU A 500 3.93 38.05 5.12
N LYS A 501 5.14 37.47 5.14
CA LYS A 501 6.38 38.26 5.14
C LYS A 501 6.88 38.63 3.76
N VAL A 502 6.55 37.84 2.73
CA VAL A 502 7.01 38.11 1.36
C VAL A 502 5.90 38.65 0.49
N TYR A 503 4.67 38.15 0.67
CA TYR A 503 3.54 38.54 -0.17
C TYR A 503 2.57 39.53 0.48
N GLY A 504 2.70 39.80 1.79
CA GLY A 504 1.80 40.71 2.51
C GLY A 504 0.36 40.21 2.57
N LEU A 505 0.16 38.89 2.55
CA LEU A 505 -1.14 38.22 2.58
C LEU A 505 -1.35 37.52 3.92
N PRO A 506 -2.60 37.33 4.38
CA PRO A 506 -2.87 36.58 5.61
C PRO A 506 -2.40 35.11 5.47
N PRO A 507 -2.05 34.47 6.60
CA PRO A 507 -1.71 33.05 6.63
C PRO A 507 -2.92 32.20 6.20
N PHE A 508 -2.66 31.09 5.51
CA PHE A 508 -3.68 30.25 4.91
C PHE A 508 -3.97 29.00 5.75
N TYR A 509 -2.94 28.30 6.20
CA TYR A 509 -3.07 26.99 6.87
C TYR A 509 -3.35 27.15 8.36
N ASN A 510 -2.56 27.97 9.07
CA ASN A 510 -2.63 28.16 10.52
C ASN A 510 -2.59 26.83 11.30
N ILE A 511 -1.65 25.95 10.93
CA ILE A 511 -1.57 24.58 11.42
C ILE A 511 -0.56 24.46 12.57
N GLY A 512 -1.01 23.91 13.71
CA GLY A 512 -0.15 23.60 14.87
C GLY A 512 0.20 22.12 14.98
N SER A 513 -0.64 21.24 14.46
CA SER A 513 -0.56 19.79 14.64
C SER A 513 -0.82 19.03 13.34
N VAL A 514 -0.54 17.72 13.31
CA VAL A 514 -0.80 16.92 12.09
C VAL A 514 -2.29 16.82 11.83
N GLU A 515 -3.10 16.77 12.88
CA GLU A 515 -4.56 16.65 12.84
C GLU A 515 -5.20 17.81 12.08
N ASP A 516 -4.62 19.01 12.15
CA ASP A 516 -5.11 20.19 11.45
C ASP A 516 -4.98 20.08 9.92
N LEU A 517 -4.11 19.20 9.40
CA LEU A 517 -3.98 18.95 7.96
C LEU A 517 -5.22 18.26 7.36
N VAL A 518 -6.04 17.60 8.18
CA VAL A 518 -7.23 16.88 7.71
C VAL A 518 -8.23 17.87 7.09
N GLY A 519 -8.57 17.63 5.83
CA GLY A 519 -9.41 18.49 4.98
C GLY A 519 -8.62 19.34 4.00
N HIS A 520 -7.30 19.52 4.19
CA HIS A 520 -6.47 20.26 3.24
C HIS A 520 -6.14 19.45 2.00
N LEU A 521 -5.94 20.18 0.90
CA LEU A 521 -5.72 19.62 -0.42
C LEU A 521 -4.23 19.38 -0.69
N VAL A 522 -3.96 18.25 -1.33
CA VAL A 522 -2.66 17.84 -1.82
C VAL A 522 -2.71 17.62 -3.32
N VAL A 523 -1.56 17.69 -3.97
CA VAL A 523 -1.38 17.26 -5.35
C VAL A 523 -0.50 16.02 -5.34
N GLY A 524 -1.06 14.91 -5.81
CA GLY A 524 -0.31 13.70 -6.11
C GLY A 524 0.26 13.77 -7.53
N LEU A 525 1.56 13.55 -7.68
CA LEU A 525 2.25 13.57 -8.95
C LEU A 525 3.11 12.32 -9.09
N ALA A 526 2.89 11.59 -10.18
CA ALA A 526 3.71 10.45 -10.50
C ALA A 526 5.05 10.87 -11.15
N PRO A 527 6.13 10.12 -10.90
CA PRO A 527 7.35 10.28 -11.69
C PRO A 527 7.05 10.12 -13.18
N HIS A 528 7.82 10.76 -14.05
CA HIS A 528 7.63 10.65 -15.51
C HIS A 528 6.24 11.08 -16.02
N THR A 529 5.44 11.81 -15.24
CA THR A 529 4.22 12.47 -15.72
C THR A 529 4.31 13.98 -15.49
N SER A 530 3.38 14.73 -16.07
CA SER A 530 3.31 16.20 -15.93
C SER A 530 1.94 16.70 -15.46
N VAL A 531 1.09 15.76 -15.03
CA VAL A 531 -0.28 16.02 -14.60
C VAL A 531 -0.41 15.60 -13.15
N GLY A 532 -0.57 16.59 -12.27
CA GLY A 532 -0.89 16.35 -10.87
C GLY A 532 -2.38 16.06 -10.68
N ILE A 533 -2.72 15.16 -9.77
CA ILE A 533 -4.11 14.87 -9.42
C ILE A 533 -4.37 15.41 -8.02
N LEU A 534 -5.44 16.20 -7.89
CA LEU A 534 -5.82 16.77 -6.62
C LEU A 534 -6.37 15.68 -5.70
N GLY A 535 -5.99 15.72 -4.43
CA GLY A 535 -6.53 14.85 -3.38
C GLY A 535 -6.76 15.63 -2.10
N ARG A 536 -7.51 15.05 -1.16
CA ARG A 536 -7.80 15.67 0.14
C ARG A 536 -7.35 14.74 1.25
N ILE A 537 -6.58 15.27 2.20
CA ILE A 537 -6.12 14.49 3.35
C ILE A 537 -7.31 14.22 4.26
N ILE A 538 -7.59 12.95 4.56
CA ILE A 538 -8.64 12.57 5.52
C ILE A 538 -8.13 11.93 6.79
N GLY A 539 -6.86 11.54 6.84
CA GLY A 539 -6.24 10.94 8.02
C GLY A 539 -4.83 10.44 7.74
N PHE A 540 -4.30 9.64 8.66
CA PHE A 540 -2.89 9.28 8.72
C PHE A 540 -2.66 7.79 8.96
N THR A 541 -1.52 7.28 8.50
CA THR A 541 -1.04 5.92 8.79
C THR A 541 0.39 5.95 9.34
N ASN A 542 0.71 5.04 10.26
CA ASN A 542 2.09 4.84 10.73
C ASN A 542 2.96 4.12 9.70
N LEU A 543 2.34 3.53 8.68
CA LEU A 543 3.01 2.80 7.62
C LEU A 543 3.66 3.75 6.61
N ASN A 544 4.63 3.24 5.86
CA ASN A 544 5.36 4.00 4.85
C ASN A 544 4.66 4.02 3.48
N VAL A 545 3.32 4.08 3.46
CA VAL A 545 2.50 4.04 2.24
C VAL A 545 1.48 5.18 2.20
N CYS A 546 1.13 5.63 0.99
CA CYS A 546 -0.01 6.50 0.76
C CYS A 546 -1.21 5.64 0.37
N TYR A 547 -2.15 5.49 1.31
CA TYR A 547 -3.42 4.84 1.02
C TYR A 547 -4.34 5.79 0.28
N ALA A 548 -4.90 5.32 -0.83
CA ALA A 548 -5.87 6.07 -1.62
C ALA A 548 -6.70 5.12 -2.49
N HIS A 549 -7.81 5.63 -3.01
CA HIS A 549 -8.66 4.88 -3.91
C HIS A 549 -7.88 4.41 -5.17
N PRO A 550 -8.07 3.16 -5.65
CA PRO A 550 -7.41 2.66 -6.87
C PRO A 550 -7.54 3.60 -8.08
N LEU A 551 -8.72 4.21 -8.25
CA LEU A 551 -8.98 5.22 -9.29
C LEU A 551 -8.07 6.45 -9.17
N TRP A 552 -7.75 6.91 -7.96
CA TRP A 552 -6.85 8.05 -7.76
C TRP A 552 -5.38 7.70 -8.04
N HIS A 553 -4.97 6.48 -7.70
CA HIS A 553 -3.68 5.93 -8.12
C HIS A 553 -3.57 5.83 -9.64
N SER A 554 -4.58 5.24 -10.29
CA SER A 554 -4.59 5.10 -11.74
C SER A 554 -4.71 6.44 -12.49
N ALA A 555 -5.42 7.43 -11.94
CA ALA A 555 -5.50 8.78 -12.52
C ALA A 555 -4.12 9.44 -12.65
N LYS A 556 -3.18 9.10 -11.76
CA LYS A 556 -1.77 9.55 -11.84
C LYS A 556 -0.93 8.76 -12.85
N ARG A 557 -1.54 7.85 -13.62
CA ARG A 557 -0.89 6.90 -14.54
C ARG A 557 0.02 5.90 -13.82
N ARG A 558 -0.41 5.40 -12.66
CA ARG A 558 0.36 4.51 -11.80
C ARG A 558 -0.41 3.27 -11.42
N ASP A 559 0.36 2.18 -11.34
CA ASP A 559 -0.09 0.92 -10.80
C ASP A 559 0.35 0.83 -9.33
N CYS A 560 -0.36 0.05 -8.52
CA CYS A 560 0.03 -0.21 -7.13
C CYS A 560 1.00 -1.41 -7.02
N ASP A 561 1.99 -1.46 -7.90
CA ASP A 561 2.94 -2.58 -8.03
C ASP A 561 4.28 -2.29 -7.34
N GLY A 562 4.30 -1.41 -6.34
CA GLY A 562 5.52 -0.92 -5.67
C GLY A 562 6.07 0.38 -6.24
N ASP A 563 5.29 1.06 -7.07
CA ASP A 563 5.57 2.42 -7.49
C ASP A 563 5.39 3.44 -6.36
N GLU A 564 6.09 4.56 -6.51
CA GLU A 564 6.14 5.65 -5.56
C GLU A 564 5.66 6.92 -6.24
N ASP A 565 4.80 7.66 -5.56
CA ASP A 565 4.36 8.98 -6.00
C ASP A 565 4.80 10.08 -5.05
N THR A 566 4.88 11.26 -5.61
CA THR A 566 5.14 12.47 -4.86
C THR A 566 3.83 13.10 -4.42
N LEU A 567 3.76 13.50 -3.14
CA LEU A 567 2.75 14.37 -2.59
C LEU A 567 3.31 15.78 -2.38
N MET A 568 2.49 16.80 -2.66
CA MET A 568 2.78 18.21 -2.43
C MET A 568 1.54 18.87 -1.82
N LEU A 569 1.72 19.86 -0.93
CA LEU A 569 0.58 20.71 -0.54
C LEU A 569 0.11 21.51 -1.77
N ALA A 570 -1.20 21.63 -1.96
CA ALA A 570 -1.76 22.29 -3.15
C ALA A 570 -1.30 23.75 -3.27
N LEU A 571 -1.27 24.50 -2.16
CA LEU A 571 -0.84 25.90 -2.19
C LEU A 571 0.66 26.06 -2.48
N ASP A 572 1.51 25.13 -2.01
CA ASP A 572 2.93 25.11 -2.38
C ASP A 572 3.09 24.96 -3.90
N THR A 573 2.31 24.05 -4.47
CA THR A 573 2.31 23.79 -5.91
C THR A 573 1.89 25.03 -6.70
N LEU A 574 0.92 25.82 -6.20
CA LEU A 574 0.46 27.03 -6.88
C LEU A 574 1.44 28.21 -6.71
N LEU A 575 1.99 28.39 -5.51
CA LEU A 575 2.78 29.57 -5.13
C LEU A 575 4.25 29.48 -5.55
N ASN A 576 4.83 28.28 -5.50
CA ASN A 576 6.27 28.09 -5.64
C ASN A 576 6.68 27.46 -6.98
N PHE A 577 5.75 26.80 -7.68
CA PHE A 577 6.02 26.28 -9.02
C PHE A 577 6.24 27.41 -10.04
N SER A 578 7.21 27.21 -10.92
CA SER A 578 7.29 27.99 -12.15
C SER A 578 7.89 27.19 -13.30
N ARG A 579 7.26 27.26 -14.48
CA ARG A 579 7.84 26.74 -15.73
C ARG A 579 9.22 27.35 -16.03
N LYS A 580 9.46 28.58 -15.56
CA LYS A 580 10.74 29.29 -15.71
C LYS A 580 11.88 28.68 -14.89
N PHE A 581 11.60 27.78 -13.94
CA PHE A 581 12.62 27.06 -13.18
C PHE A 581 12.97 25.71 -13.79
N LEU A 582 12.13 25.17 -14.69
CA LEU A 582 12.35 23.87 -15.29
C LEU A 582 13.66 23.85 -16.10
N PRO A 583 14.43 22.74 -16.04
CA PRO A 583 15.63 22.58 -16.85
C PRO A 583 15.31 22.69 -18.35
N ALA A 584 16.19 23.34 -19.12
CA ALA A 584 16.00 23.54 -20.56
C ALA A 584 16.14 22.26 -21.41
N GLN A 585 16.63 21.16 -20.83
CA GLN A 585 16.77 19.87 -21.52
C GLN A 585 15.42 19.13 -21.60
N ILE A 586 15.23 18.33 -22.66
CA ILE A 586 13.97 17.64 -23.00
C ILE A 586 13.39 16.81 -21.83
N GLY A 587 14.24 16.26 -20.95
CA GLY A 587 13.81 15.50 -19.76
C GLY A 587 13.45 16.34 -18.52
N GLY A 588 13.60 17.67 -18.55
CA GLY A 588 13.36 18.56 -17.42
C GLY A 588 11.89 18.92 -17.18
N ILE A 589 11.03 18.67 -18.16
CA ILE A 589 9.60 19.00 -18.12
C ILE A 589 8.77 17.86 -17.50
N MET A 590 9.26 16.63 -17.65
CA MET A 590 8.67 15.46 -17.00
C MET A 590 8.90 15.55 -15.49
N ASP A 591 7.99 14.99 -14.69
CA ASP A 591 8.02 15.05 -13.22
C ASP A 591 7.81 16.49 -12.69
N ALA A 592 7.03 17.33 -13.39
CA ALA A 592 6.62 18.66 -12.95
C ALA A 592 5.10 18.86 -13.12
N PRO A 593 4.38 19.50 -12.19
CA PRO A 593 2.92 19.64 -12.23
C PRO A 593 2.51 20.73 -13.23
N LEU A 594 2.67 20.49 -14.53
CA LEU A 594 2.31 21.43 -15.60
C LEU A 594 0.80 21.66 -15.71
N LEU A 595 0.03 20.64 -15.35
CA LEU A 595 -1.43 20.61 -15.28
C LEU A 595 -1.84 20.00 -13.94
N VAL A 596 -2.99 20.42 -13.41
CA VAL A 596 -3.61 19.81 -12.24
C VAL A 596 -5.04 19.43 -12.60
N VAL A 597 -5.39 18.16 -12.39
CA VAL A 597 -6.75 17.66 -12.57
C VAL A 597 -7.49 17.79 -11.23
N PRO A 598 -8.54 18.62 -11.16
CA PRO A 598 -9.28 18.83 -9.92
C PRO A 598 -10.25 17.69 -9.60
N VAL A 599 -10.78 17.00 -10.62
CA VAL A 599 -11.79 15.95 -10.49
C VAL A 599 -11.35 14.71 -11.26
N VAL A 600 -11.30 13.57 -10.58
CA VAL A 600 -10.99 12.28 -11.23
C VAL A 600 -12.24 11.75 -11.91
N ASN A 601 -12.17 11.58 -13.23
CA ASN A 601 -13.18 10.87 -14.01
C ASN A 601 -12.77 9.40 -14.17
N PRO A 602 -13.51 8.43 -13.60
CA PRO A 602 -13.18 7.00 -13.68
C PRO A 602 -13.11 6.47 -15.12
N LYS A 603 -13.74 7.13 -16.10
CA LYS A 603 -13.61 6.73 -17.52
C LYS A 603 -12.22 6.99 -18.11
N ASP A 604 -11.48 7.97 -17.57
CA ASP A 604 -10.21 8.43 -18.15
C ASP A 604 -8.97 7.73 -17.57
N VAL A 605 -9.16 6.91 -16.53
CA VAL A 605 -8.09 6.16 -15.87
C VAL A 605 -7.68 4.93 -16.68
N GLN A 606 -6.62 4.24 -16.26
CA GLN A 606 -6.10 3.08 -16.98
C GLN A 606 -6.97 1.84 -16.74
N ARG A 607 -6.96 0.94 -17.74
CA ARG A 607 -7.71 -0.33 -17.71
C ARG A 607 -7.54 -1.12 -16.42
N GLN A 608 -6.36 -1.12 -15.79
CA GLN A 608 -6.18 -1.88 -14.54
C GLN A 608 -7.19 -1.48 -13.47
N ALA A 609 -7.49 -0.20 -13.32
CA ALA A 609 -8.48 0.23 -12.34
C ALA A 609 -9.91 -0.10 -12.77
N HIS A 610 -10.17 -0.32 -14.07
CA HIS A 610 -11.45 -0.81 -14.57
C HIS A 610 -11.65 -2.29 -14.26
N ASP A 611 -10.57 -3.08 -14.37
CA ASP A 611 -10.54 -4.51 -14.05
C ASP A 611 -10.58 -4.79 -12.53
N PHE A 612 -10.54 -3.76 -11.67
CA PHE A 612 -10.58 -3.91 -10.21
C PHE A 612 -11.96 -4.40 -9.75
N ASP A 613 -12.00 -5.49 -8.98
CA ASP A 613 -13.24 -6.05 -8.45
C ASP A 613 -13.68 -5.36 -7.16
N VAL A 614 -14.98 -5.10 -7.07
CA VAL A 614 -15.63 -4.37 -5.97
C VAL A 614 -16.81 -5.15 -5.39
N ALA A 615 -16.84 -6.45 -5.64
CA ALA A 615 -17.87 -7.36 -5.18
C ALA A 615 -17.80 -7.57 -3.66
N ARG A 616 -18.97 -7.72 -3.02
CA ARG A 616 -19.07 -8.06 -1.59
C ARG A 616 -18.70 -9.52 -1.32
N ALA A 617 -19.00 -10.41 -2.26
CA ALA A 617 -18.67 -11.82 -2.23
C ALA A 617 -18.60 -12.32 -3.67
N TYR A 618 -17.77 -13.32 -3.93
CA TYR A 618 -17.79 -14.01 -5.22
C TYR A 618 -18.88 -15.08 -5.22
N PRO A 619 -19.65 -15.22 -6.32
CA PRO A 619 -20.71 -16.21 -6.42
C PRO A 619 -20.14 -17.63 -6.45
N LEU A 620 -20.93 -18.63 -6.08
CA LEU A 620 -20.49 -20.04 -6.13
C LEU A 620 -19.93 -20.45 -7.51
N GLU A 621 -20.56 -19.96 -8.58
CA GLU A 621 -20.14 -20.23 -9.97
C GLU A 621 -18.68 -19.81 -10.22
N PHE A 622 -18.19 -18.74 -9.60
CA PHE A 622 -16.79 -18.32 -9.71
C PHE A 622 -15.85 -19.43 -9.23
N TYR A 623 -16.11 -20.00 -8.05
CA TYR A 623 -15.28 -21.06 -7.49
C TYR A 623 -15.32 -22.34 -8.34
N GLU A 624 -16.50 -22.72 -8.84
CA GLU A 624 -16.65 -23.86 -9.76
C GLU A 624 -15.82 -23.63 -11.04
N LYS A 625 -15.87 -22.41 -11.62
CA LYS A 625 -15.06 -22.03 -12.79
C LYS A 625 -13.55 -22.04 -12.53
N THR A 626 -13.11 -21.78 -11.30
CA THR A 626 -11.68 -21.89 -10.95
C THR A 626 -11.18 -23.33 -11.03
N LEU A 627 -12.02 -24.31 -10.66
CA LEU A 627 -11.68 -25.74 -10.76
C LEU A 627 -11.57 -26.19 -12.23
N GLU A 628 -12.40 -25.62 -13.10
CA GLU A 628 -12.34 -25.81 -14.55
C GLU A 628 -11.15 -25.10 -15.22
N LYS A 629 -10.39 -24.29 -14.46
CA LYS A 629 -9.31 -23.44 -14.96
C LYS A 629 -9.76 -22.50 -16.08
N ALA A 630 -10.97 -21.95 -15.95
CA ALA A 630 -11.56 -21.06 -16.95
C ALA A 630 -10.71 -19.80 -17.17
N GLU A 631 -10.78 -19.23 -18.38
CA GLU A 631 -10.18 -17.92 -18.66
C GLU A 631 -10.89 -16.83 -17.87
N ALA A 632 -10.13 -15.94 -17.20
CA ALA A 632 -10.70 -14.88 -16.36
C ALA A 632 -11.70 -13.99 -17.13
N LYS A 633 -11.47 -13.77 -18.43
CA LYS A 633 -12.38 -13.00 -19.30
C LYS A 633 -13.77 -13.62 -19.45
N HIS A 634 -13.90 -14.96 -19.41
CA HIS A 634 -15.21 -15.62 -19.48
C HIS A 634 -15.97 -15.54 -18.14
N VAL A 635 -15.25 -15.26 -17.06
CA VAL A 635 -15.80 -15.16 -15.70
C VAL A 635 -16.06 -13.70 -15.31
N SER A 636 -15.53 -12.72 -16.06
CA SER A 636 -15.65 -11.31 -15.71
C SER A 636 -17.10 -10.84 -15.62
N SER A 637 -18.01 -11.39 -16.43
CA SER A 637 -19.43 -10.99 -16.44
C SER A 637 -20.19 -11.30 -15.15
N ILE A 638 -19.70 -12.24 -14.32
CA ILE A 638 -20.34 -12.61 -13.05
C ILE A 638 -19.70 -11.95 -11.84
N ILE A 639 -18.60 -11.20 -12.03
CA ILE A 639 -17.91 -10.44 -10.99
C ILE A 639 -18.25 -8.95 -11.16
N ASP A 640 -18.52 -8.27 -10.05
CA ASP A 640 -18.76 -6.83 -10.05
C ASP A 640 -17.42 -6.08 -10.16
N LEU A 641 -17.23 -5.42 -11.30
CA LEU A 641 -16.01 -4.70 -11.67
C LEU A 641 -16.32 -3.21 -11.78
N ILE A 642 -15.31 -2.37 -11.54
CA ILE A 642 -15.43 -0.92 -11.78
C ILE A 642 -15.84 -0.63 -13.23
N GLU A 643 -15.36 -1.40 -14.21
CA GLU A 643 -15.74 -1.28 -15.62
C GLU A 643 -17.26 -1.28 -15.82
N HIS A 644 -17.99 -2.16 -15.11
CA HIS A 644 -19.43 -2.33 -15.25
C HIS A 644 -20.24 -1.14 -14.71
N ARG A 645 -19.60 -0.29 -13.88
CA ARG A 645 -20.23 0.86 -13.22
C ARG A 645 -19.97 2.17 -13.97
N LEU A 646 -19.03 2.18 -14.91
CA LEU A 646 -18.62 3.38 -15.64
C LEU A 646 -19.78 4.07 -16.35
N GLY A 647 -19.89 5.39 -16.17
CA GLY A 647 -20.97 6.19 -16.77
C GLY A 647 -22.28 6.22 -15.99
N THR A 648 -22.34 5.55 -14.84
CA THR A 648 -23.42 5.68 -13.86
C THR A 648 -22.93 6.43 -12.60
N GLU A 649 -23.82 6.71 -11.65
CA GLU A 649 -23.42 7.29 -10.36
C GLU A 649 -22.57 6.31 -9.52
N ALA A 650 -22.80 5.00 -9.68
CA ALA A 650 -22.10 3.93 -8.97
C ALA A 650 -20.60 3.79 -9.32
N GLN A 651 -20.07 4.60 -10.24
CA GLN A 651 -18.63 4.64 -10.52
C GLN A 651 -17.81 5.33 -9.42
N TYR A 652 -18.46 6.00 -8.46
CA TYR A 652 -17.80 6.75 -7.39
C TYR A 652 -18.01 6.15 -5.99
N GLU A 653 -19.03 5.31 -5.81
CA GLU A 653 -19.43 4.76 -4.50
C GLU A 653 -20.20 3.44 -4.64
N GLY A 654 -20.48 2.79 -3.52
CA GLY A 654 -21.13 1.48 -3.42
C GLY A 654 -20.17 0.32 -3.67
N PHE A 655 -18.88 0.50 -3.47
CA PHE A 655 -17.87 -0.56 -3.56
C PHE A 655 -17.88 -1.42 -2.30
N HIS A 656 -17.44 -2.66 -2.44
CA HIS A 656 -17.26 -3.59 -1.35
C HIS A 656 -15.91 -4.32 -1.46
N PHE A 657 -15.69 -5.24 -0.53
CA PHE A 657 -14.54 -6.14 -0.48
C PHE A 657 -15.01 -7.53 -0.02
N THR A 658 -14.26 -8.56 -0.39
CA THR A 658 -14.60 -9.96 -0.10
C THR A 658 -14.07 -10.42 1.26
N VAL A 659 -12.86 -10.00 1.62
CA VAL A 659 -12.15 -10.47 2.82
C VAL A 659 -11.90 -9.30 3.78
N PRO A 660 -12.37 -9.36 5.04
CA PRO A 660 -12.19 -8.29 6.01
C PRO A 660 -10.78 -8.30 6.60
N VAL A 661 -10.37 -7.13 7.11
CA VAL A 661 -9.18 -6.97 7.95
C VAL A 661 -9.59 -6.36 9.28
N SER A 662 -8.90 -6.71 10.37
CA SER A 662 -9.22 -6.09 11.66
C SER A 662 -8.70 -4.66 11.76
N ASN A 663 -7.50 -4.39 11.20
CA ASN A 663 -6.92 -3.05 11.11
C ASN A 663 -5.91 -2.94 9.95
N ILE A 664 -6.10 -1.94 9.07
CA ILE A 664 -5.24 -1.69 7.88
C ILE A 664 -3.77 -1.39 8.20
N ASN A 665 -3.47 -0.97 9.44
CA ASN A 665 -2.12 -0.64 9.90
C ASN A 665 -1.39 -1.83 10.54
N LEU A 666 -2.00 -3.02 10.57
CA LEU A 666 -1.34 -4.20 11.14
C LEU A 666 -0.14 -4.62 10.29
N GLY A 667 0.88 -5.18 10.92
CA GLY A 667 2.05 -5.71 10.23
C GLY A 667 3.33 -4.90 10.44
N VAL A 668 4.33 -5.17 9.61
CA VAL A 668 5.67 -4.62 9.78
C VAL A 668 5.74 -3.25 9.10
N GLU A 669 6.00 -2.20 9.88
CA GLU A 669 6.02 -0.81 9.40
C GLU A 669 7.21 -0.51 8.47
N GLU A 670 8.37 -1.12 8.73
CA GLU A 670 9.59 -0.88 7.98
C GLU A 670 10.38 -2.17 7.76
N SER A 671 10.73 -2.42 6.49
CA SER A 671 11.47 -3.62 6.10
C SER A 671 12.84 -3.70 6.78
N ALA A 672 13.17 -4.88 7.28
CA ALA A 672 14.51 -5.18 7.82
C ALA A 672 15.61 -4.89 6.79
N TYR A 673 15.32 -5.03 5.49
CA TYR A 673 16.26 -4.71 4.40
C TYR A 673 16.78 -3.27 4.45
N LYS A 674 15.97 -2.32 4.95
CA LYS A 674 16.36 -0.92 5.11
C LYS A 674 17.16 -0.67 6.38
N ARG A 675 17.05 -1.54 7.38
CA ARG A 675 17.79 -1.47 8.66
C ARG A 675 19.24 -1.96 8.48
N PHE A 676 19.45 -2.95 7.62
CA PHE A 676 20.80 -3.44 7.31
C PHE A 676 21.60 -2.42 6.47
N LYS A 677 22.77 -2.04 6.99
CA LYS A 677 23.65 -1.06 6.34
C LYS A 677 24.54 -1.70 5.28
N THR A 678 25.05 -2.92 5.52
CA THR A 678 26.00 -3.58 4.63
C THR A 678 25.30 -4.62 3.74
N MET A 679 25.92 -4.95 2.60
CA MET A 679 25.41 -6.01 1.72
C MET A 679 25.59 -7.41 2.34
N ILE A 680 26.58 -7.61 3.19
CA ILE A 680 26.83 -8.90 3.85
C ILE A 680 25.70 -9.20 4.83
N ASP A 681 25.30 -8.22 5.65
CA ASP A 681 24.18 -8.39 6.57
C ASP A 681 22.87 -8.68 5.83
N LYS A 682 22.68 -8.09 4.64
CA LYS A 682 21.52 -8.33 3.77
C LYS A 682 21.49 -9.70 3.12
N LEU A 683 22.64 -10.38 2.99
CA LEU A 683 22.75 -11.72 2.43
C LEU A 683 22.65 -12.80 3.50
N ASN A 684 23.08 -12.49 4.73
CA ASN A 684 23.09 -13.41 5.85
C ASN A 684 21.78 -13.41 6.65
N GLY A 685 21.06 -12.30 6.66
CA GLY A 685 19.68 -12.23 7.15
C GLY A 685 18.71 -12.72 6.09
#